data_AF-A0A961IW52-F1
#
_entry.id   AF-A0A961IW52-F1
#
_cell.length_a   1.000
_cell.length_b   1.000
_cell.length_c   1.000
_cell.angle_alpha   90.00
_cell.angle_beta   90.00
_cell.angle_gamma   90.00
#
_symmetry.space_group_name_H-M   'P 1'
#
loop_
_entity.id
_entity.type
_entity.pdbx_description
1 polymer ?
#
loop_
_entity_poly.entity_id
_entity_poly.type
_entity_poly.pdbx_seq_one_letter_code
_entity_poly.pdbx_strand_id
1 'polypeptide(L)'
;MGGHRVSGQWEFWIDRGGTFTDVVARAPDGGIETAKLLSENPEHYRDAAVEGIRRCLGLAPGAPIPDAAIRAVKMGTTVATNALLERKGERVLLVITEGFGDLLRIGTQARPDLFALQIKRPELLYECVVEARERRDADGNVITDLDEAALDRALRAARADGIEAVAIAFLHAHIAPDHEVRAAALARDAGFTQISTSHEVSRLAKLVGRGDTTVVDAYLSPILRRYVAEVEAALDLGRATHGLYFMQSNGGLTDAHLFQGKDAILSGPAGGIVGMVRTAEAAGHDRLIGFDMGGTSTDVSHYAGAYERSFETEVAGVRMRAPMMDIHTVAAGGGSILAFRDGRFQVGPESAGADPGPACYRRGGPLTVTDCNVMLGRLQPAHFPAVFGPGADQPLDTEAVRAGFARLAAEIAAETGSAQIQPEEVARGFLRIAVDNMAAAIKKISVERGHDVTGYTLQCFGGAGGQHACLVADALGMKKVFLHPYAGVLSAFGMGLADIRALREAQFDAPLAQAEEASLRLEALADEAGAEVRAQGVADVEIRRRAHLRYEGSHQPLDVAFGAEDAMQAAFEEAHRARFGFHSPERAIVFDMLAVEAVGHTGAAPGMSAPTGDGAPLDHVRAWFDGWQQVPLYDRATLGAGARLTGPAIVTEATGTNVIEPGWTAEVDAQGNLILARTEAKARPPAAGTEVDPVLLEVFNNLFMSVADQMGATLANTAWSVNIKERLDFSCAIFDENGDLVANAPHVPVHLGSMGESIRTVMRRWGETARPGDAFMLNSPFNGGTHLPDVTVVSPVFINERIAFWLGSRGHHADIGGRTPGSGPPDSTRIEEEGVVIDNVPLVSEGRFLETDARAVLASGRWPARAPDQNIADLKAQVAANETGRRELVKVAQAWGPDVVRAYMGHVQANA
;
A
#
# COMPACT_ATOMS: atom_id res chain seq x y z
N MET A 1 -6.78 11.34 39.40
CA MET A 1 -7.68 12.40 38.90
C MET A 1 -6.89 13.70 38.84
N GLY A 2 -6.15 13.93 37.75
CA GLY A 2 -5.54 15.23 37.46
C GLY A 2 -6.49 15.98 36.54
N GLY A 3 -7.07 17.08 37.00
CA GLY A 3 -7.97 17.90 36.20
C GLY A 3 -7.23 18.52 35.02
N HIS A 4 -7.58 18.13 33.80
CA HIS A 4 -7.15 18.80 32.59
C HIS A 4 -7.69 20.24 32.62
N ARG A 5 -6.78 21.22 32.66
CA ARG A 5 -7.14 22.62 32.40
C ARG A 5 -7.62 22.70 30.96
N VAL A 6 -8.90 23.03 30.77
CA VAL A 6 -9.43 23.47 29.48
C VAL A 6 -8.60 24.69 29.06
N SER A 7 -7.74 24.56 28.05
CA SER A 7 -6.98 25.69 27.52
C SER A 7 -7.97 26.60 26.79
N GLY A 8 -8.06 27.87 27.19
CA GLY A 8 -8.94 28.86 26.56
C GLY A 8 -8.50 29.29 25.16
N GLN A 9 -7.97 28.37 24.34
CA GLN A 9 -7.40 28.61 23.01
C GLN A 9 -7.88 27.52 22.04
N TRP A 10 -7.92 27.84 20.75
CA TRP A 10 -8.30 26.92 19.69
C TRP A 10 -7.17 25.95 19.33
N GLU A 11 -7.53 24.75 18.88
CA GLU A 11 -6.63 23.86 18.13
C GLU A 11 -7.25 23.53 16.77
N PHE A 12 -6.45 23.50 15.71
CA PHE A 12 -6.91 23.16 14.37
C PHE A 12 -6.16 21.94 13.84
N TRP A 13 -6.91 21.01 13.27
CA TRP A 13 -6.39 19.79 12.67
C TRP A 13 -6.86 19.74 11.22
N ILE A 14 -5.93 19.71 10.27
CA ILE A 14 -6.24 20.01 8.86
C ILE A 14 -5.61 19.00 7.94
N ASP A 15 -6.43 18.32 7.14
CA ASP A 15 -5.95 17.53 6.01
C ASP A 15 -6.19 18.29 4.71
N ARG A 16 -5.10 18.83 4.14
CA ARG A 16 -5.15 19.45 2.81
C ARG A 16 -4.96 18.38 1.74
N GLY A 17 -6.08 17.80 1.31
CA GLY A 17 -6.15 16.85 0.21
C GLY A 17 -6.07 17.50 -1.18
N GLY A 18 -6.12 16.69 -2.24
CA GLY A 18 -6.10 17.20 -3.62
C GLY A 18 -7.37 17.93 -4.05
N THR A 19 -8.54 17.42 -3.66
CA THR A 19 -9.84 18.01 -4.03
C THR A 19 -10.39 18.93 -2.94
N PHE A 20 -10.39 18.43 -1.70
CA PHE A 20 -10.95 19.13 -0.55
C PHE A 20 -9.92 19.25 0.56
N THR A 21 -10.02 20.35 1.30
CA THR A 21 -9.33 20.55 2.56
C THR A 21 -10.33 20.35 3.69
N ASP A 22 -10.03 19.38 4.54
CA ASP A 22 -10.85 19.00 5.68
C ASP A 22 -10.27 19.65 6.94
N VAL A 23 -11.08 20.45 7.61
CA VAL A 23 -10.71 21.18 8.83
C VAL A 23 -11.54 20.65 9.98
N VAL A 24 -10.85 20.24 11.03
CA VAL A 24 -11.43 19.93 12.34
C VAL A 24 -10.90 20.97 13.32
N ALA A 25 -11.79 21.70 13.98
CA ALA A 25 -11.43 22.72 14.94
C ALA A 25 -11.92 22.31 16.33
N ARG A 26 -11.01 22.33 17.31
CA ARG A 26 -11.35 22.20 18.71
C ARG A 26 -11.46 23.59 19.33
N ALA A 27 -12.68 23.96 19.70
CA ALA A 27 -13.01 25.23 20.32
C ALA A 27 -12.43 25.32 21.76
N PRO A 28 -12.26 26.53 22.31
CA PRO A 28 -11.78 26.75 23.67
C PRO A 28 -12.61 26.08 24.77
N ASP A 29 -13.88 25.79 24.52
CA ASP A 29 -14.76 25.07 25.44
C ASP A 29 -14.66 23.54 25.31
N GLY A 30 -13.89 23.05 24.33
CA GLY A 30 -13.71 21.65 24.01
C GLY A 30 -14.63 21.12 22.91
N GLY A 31 -15.55 21.92 22.38
CA GLY A 31 -16.41 21.56 21.25
C GLY A 31 -15.61 21.27 19.98
N ILE A 32 -16.14 20.40 19.11
CA ILE A 32 -15.54 20.06 17.82
C ILE A 32 -16.42 20.62 16.70
N GLU A 33 -15.80 21.42 15.84
CA GLU A 33 -16.39 21.96 14.63
C GLU A 33 -15.67 21.38 13.42
N THR A 34 -16.37 21.29 12.29
CA THR A 34 -15.76 20.82 11.03
C THR A 34 -16.11 21.77 9.89
N ALA A 35 -15.16 21.94 8.97
CA ALA A 35 -15.37 22.67 7.73
C ALA A 35 -14.70 21.94 6.57
N LYS A 36 -15.34 21.98 5.40
CA LYS A 36 -14.82 21.39 4.17
C LYS A 36 -14.75 22.46 3.09
N LEU A 37 -13.57 22.67 2.54
CA LEU A 37 -13.30 23.68 1.51
C LEU A 37 -12.72 23.01 0.28
N LEU A 38 -12.86 23.62 -0.89
CA LEU A 38 -12.10 23.20 -2.08
C LEU A 38 -10.62 23.50 -1.83
N SER A 39 -9.74 22.55 -2.10
CA SER A 39 -8.31 22.72 -1.84
C SER A 39 -7.66 23.82 -2.71
N GLU A 40 -8.22 24.03 -3.90
CA GLU A 40 -7.82 25.10 -4.81
C GLU A 40 -9.04 25.91 -5.23
N ASN A 41 -9.06 27.18 -4.81
CA ASN A 41 -10.09 28.12 -5.23
C ASN A 41 -9.57 29.58 -5.21
N PRO A 42 -8.64 29.92 -6.12
CA PRO A 42 -7.92 31.19 -6.09
C PRO A 42 -8.81 32.43 -6.26
N GLU A 43 -10.03 32.26 -6.77
CA GLU A 43 -11.01 33.35 -6.90
C GLU A 43 -11.58 33.80 -5.54
N HIS A 44 -11.52 32.93 -4.53
CA HIS A 44 -12.14 33.17 -3.22
C HIS A 44 -11.14 33.25 -2.07
N TYR A 45 -10.05 32.47 -2.12
CA TYR A 45 -9.02 32.45 -1.08
C TYR A 45 -7.67 31.99 -1.64
N ARG A 46 -6.58 32.39 -0.97
CA ARG A 46 -5.21 31.99 -1.36
C ARG A 46 -4.89 30.57 -0.93
N ASP A 47 -5.23 30.23 0.31
CA ASP A 47 -5.01 28.90 0.89
C ASP A 47 -6.24 28.46 1.67
N ALA A 48 -6.66 27.22 1.44
CA ALA A 48 -7.89 26.65 2.01
C ALA A 48 -7.76 26.34 3.51
N ALA A 49 -6.57 25.97 3.99
CA ALA A 49 -6.34 25.66 5.40
C ALA A 49 -6.44 26.94 6.23
N VAL A 50 -5.77 28.01 5.79
CA VAL A 50 -5.85 29.33 6.43
C VAL A 50 -7.28 29.87 6.40
N GLU A 51 -7.96 29.78 5.25
CA GLU A 51 -9.36 30.24 5.15
C GLU A 51 -10.29 29.45 6.08
N GLY A 52 -10.14 28.12 6.18
CA GLY A 52 -10.90 27.29 7.09
C GLY A 52 -10.73 27.72 8.56
N ILE A 53 -9.49 27.98 8.99
CA ILE A 53 -9.18 28.52 10.33
C ILE A 53 -9.91 29.84 10.55
N ARG A 54 -9.85 30.76 9.58
CA ARG A 54 -10.49 32.08 9.68
C ARG A 54 -12.02 31.98 9.80
N ARG A 55 -12.65 31.05 9.08
CA ARG A 55 -14.10 30.81 9.15
C ARG A 55 -14.53 30.29 10.52
N CYS A 56 -13.81 29.32 11.07
CA CYS A 56 -14.07 28.81 12.43
C CYS A 56 -13.87 29.89 13.50
N LEU A 57 -12.90 30.79 13.32
CA LEU A 57 -12.71 31.95 14.21
C LEU A 57 -13.74 33.08 13.99
N GLY A 58 -14.61 32.97 12.99
CA GLY A 58 -15.60 34.01 12.65
C GLY A 58 -14.97 35.33 12.17
N LEU A 59 -13.77 35.28 11.57
CA LEU A 59 -13.05 36.48 11.15
C LEU A 59 -13.57 37.04 9.82
N ALA A 60 -13.74 38.36 9.76
CA ALA A 60 -14.01 39.06 8.50
C ALA A 60 -12.81 38.93 7.54
N PRO A 61 -13.01 39.04 6.21
CA PRO A 61 -11.92 39.05 5.24
C PRO A 61 -10.84 40.08 5.58
N GLY A 62 -9.57 39.66 5.62
CA GLY A 62 -8.42 40.52 5.93
C GLY A 62 -8.25 40.94 7.40
N ALA A 63 -9.17 40.58 8.31
CA ALA A 63 -8.98 40.84 9.74
C ALA A 63 -7.80 40.03 10.32
N PRO A 64 -6.96 40.60 11.19
CA PRO A 64 -5.85 39.87 11.80
C PRO A 64 -6.38 38.79 12.76
N ILE A 65 -5.63 37.69 12.91
CA ILE A 65 -5.93 36.69 13.93
C ILE A 65 -5.61 37.30 15.31
N PRO A 66 -6.49 37.15 16.32
CA PRO A 66 -6.24 37.67 17.66
C PRO A 66 -5.00 37.03 18.32
N ASP A 67 -4.33 37.78 19.18
CA ASP A 67 -3.15 37.31 19.92
C ASP A 67 -3.48 36.09 20.77
N ALA A 68 -2.58 35.10 20.76
CA ALA A 68 -2.73 33.84 21.48
C ALA A 68 -4.10 33.16 21.30
N ALA A 69 -4.74 33.32 20.15
CA ALA A 69 -6.02 32.66 19.84
C ALA A 69 -5.86 31.16 19.60
N ILE A 70 -4.72 30.75 19.03
CA ILE A 70 -4.48 29.39 18.54
C ILE A 70 -3.32 28.77 19.31
N ARG A 71 -3.60 27.66 19.99
CA ARG A 71 -2.58 26.87 20.69
C ARG A 71 -1.72 26.11 19.68
N ALA A 72 -2.34 25.40 18.75
CA ALA A 72 -1.63 24.60 17.77
C ALA A 72 -2.44 24.42 16.48
N VAL A 73 -1.74 24.41 15.36
CA VAL A 73 -2.23 23.90 14.08
C VAL A 73 -1.45 22.63 13.74
N LYS A 74 -2.16 21.53 13.51
CA LYS A 74 -1.60 20.23 13.13
C LYS A 74 -2.13 19.88 11.75
N MET A 75 -1.27 19.66 10.77
CA MET A 75 -1.75 19.49 9.40
C MET A 75 -0.99 18.47 8.57
N GLY A 76 -1.70 17.80 7.66
CA GLY A 76 -1.13 17.02 6.56
C GLY A 76 -1.34 17.75 5.25
N THR A 77 -0.51 17.42 4.26
CA THR A 77 -0.59 18.08 2.96
C THR A 77 -0.20 17.16 1.82
N THR A 78 -0.94 17.25 0.72
CA THR A 78 -0.60 16.58 -0.53
C THR A 78 0.36 17.38 -1.41
N VAL A 79 0.86 18.56 -0.98
CA VAL A 79 1.75 19.41 -1.79
C VAL A 79 2.97 18.65 -2.31
N ALA A 80 3.65 17.87 -1.46
CA ALA A 80 4.79 17.06 -1.87
C ALA A 80 4.38 15.94 -2.84
N THR A 81 3.32 15.20 -2.52
CA THR A 81 2.81 14.11 -3.37
C THR A 81 2.40 14.64 -4.76
N ASN A 82 1.69 15.77 -4.82
CA ASN A 82 1.26 16.38 -6.08
C ASN A 82 2.45 16.91 -6.87
N ALA A 83 3.41 17.60 -6.22
CA ALA A 83 4.63 18.04 -6.89
C ALA A 83 5.42 16.88 -7.49
N LEU A 84 5.46 15.73 -6.80
CA LEU A 84 6.09 14.51 -7.29
C LEU A 84 5.33 13.91 -8.50
N LEU A 85 4.01 13.80 -8.42
CA LEU A 85 3.14 13.26 -9.47
C LEU A 85 3.13 14.14 -10.74
N GLU A 86 3.07 15.46 -10.56
CA GLU A 86 3.02 16.44 -11.64
C GLU A 86 4.41 16.84 -12.16
N ARG A 87 5.48 16.30 -11.56
CA ARG A 87 6.88 16.64 -11.90
C ARG A 87 7.18 18.13 -11.79
N LYS A 88 6.65 18.77 -10.74
CA LYS A 88 6.81 20.20 -10.44
C LYS A 88 7.72 20.46 -9.24
N GLY A 89 8.83 19.73 -9.14
CA GLY A 89 9.88 19.92 -8.14
C GLY A 89 10.92 20.98 -8.49
N GLU A 90 11.92 21.11 -7.61
CA GLU A 90 13.10 21.95 -7.86
C GLU A 90 14.05 21.28 -8.87
N ARG A 91 14.86 22.07 -9.59
CA ARG A 91 15.93 21.51 -10.44
C ARG A 91 17.04 20.94 -9.55
N VAL A 92 17.38 19.67 -9.74
CA VAL A 92 18.33 18.93 -8.88
C VAL A 92 19.57 18.48 -9.66
N LEU A 93 20.74 18.76 -9.08
CA LEU A 93 22.02 18.10 -9.43
C LEU A 93 22.19 16.83 -8.60
N LEU A 94 22.54 15.71 -9.23
CA LEU A 94 23.01 14.51 -8.54
C LEU A 94 24.54 14.49 -8.51
N VAL A 95 25.14 14.35 -7.33
CA VAL A 95 26.56 14.09 -7.14
C VAL A 95 26.70 12.65 -6.64
N ILE A 96 27.41 11.80 -7.38
CA ILE A 96 27.53 10.36 -7.11
C ILE A 96 28.96 9.89 -7.37
N THR A 97 29.34 8.78 -6.75
CA THR A 97 30.65 8.14 -6.93
C THR A 97 30.95 7.88 -8.41
N GLU A 98 32.19 8.15 -8.84
CA GLU A 98 32.67 7.90 -10.20
C GLU A 98 32.44 6.44 -10.66
N GLY A 99 31.90 6.30 -11.87
CA GLY A 99 31.49 5.02 -12.48
C GLY A 99 30.04 4.62 -12.21
N PHE A 100 29.28 5.43 -11.46
CA PHE A 100 27.88 5.18 -11.08
C PHE A 100 26.91 6.26 -11.58
N GLY A 101 27.32 7.13 -12.51
CA GLY A 101 26.50 8.23 -13.01
C GLY A 101 25.13 7.81 -13.58
N ASP A 102 25.04 6.65 -14.22
CA ASP A 102 23.78 6.11 -14.77
C ASP A 102 23.01 5.20 -13.79
N LEU A 103 23.51 4.99 -12.56
CA LEU A 103 23.00 3.97 -11.65
C LEU A 103 21.50 4.13 -11.36
N LEU A 104 21.05 5.34 -11.00
CA LEU A 104 19.64 5.57 -10.66
C LEU A 104 18.72 5.43 -11.87
N ARG A 105 19.22 5.77 -13.07
CA ARG A 105 18.52 5.59 -14.34
C ARG A 105 18.37 4.13 -14.74
N ILE A 106 19.36 3.29 -14.42
CA ILE A 106 19.30 1.84 -14.63
C ILE A 106 18.36 1.21 -13.61
N GLY A 107 18.47 1.62 -12.35
CA GLY A 107 17.62 1.11 -11.27
C GLY A 107 17.82 -0.38 -11.01
N THR A 108 16.73 -1.12 -10.95
CA THR A 108 16.70 -2.59 -10.77
C THR A 108 16.49 -3.37 -12.07
N GLN A 109 16.36 -2.67 -13.21
CA GLN A 109 15.98 -3.24 -14.52
C GLN A 109 14.57 -3.87 -14.57
N ALA A 110 13.78 -3.75 -13.49
CA ALA A 110 12.40 -4.23 -13.47
C ALA A 110 11.52 -3.46 -14.48
N ARG A 111 10.55 -4.15 -15.09
CA ARG A 111 9.58 -3.59 -16.04
C ARG A 111 8.20 -3.54 -15.37
N PRO A 112 7.62 -2.35 -15.13
CA PRO A 112 6.30 -2.24 -14.51
C PRO A 112 5.19 -2.86 -15.37
N ASP A 113 5.24 -2.64 -16.68
CA ASP A 113 4.41 -3.32 -17.66
C ASP A 113 5.30 -4.23 -18.53
N LEU A 114 5.23 -5.51 -18.20
CA LEU A 114 6.06 -6.54 -18.77
C LEU A 114 5.76 -6.79 -20.26
N PHE A 115 4.51 -6.58 -20.68
CA PHE A 115 4.04 -6.86 -22.04
C PHE A 115 3.97 -5.62 -22.93
N ALA A 116 4.11 -4.41 -22.36
CA ALA A 116 4.22 -3.18 -23.15
C ALA A 116 5.35 -3.26 -24.19
N LEU A 117 4.98 -3.19 -25.48
CA LEU A 117 5.94 -3.17 -26.59
C LEU A 117 6.80 -1.91 -26.59
N GLN A 118 6.25 -0.79 -26.11
CA GLN A 118 6.95 0.48 -25.94
C GLN A 118 7.24 0.72 -24.46
N ILE A 119 8.44 0.34 -24.01
CA ILE A 119 8.84 0.60 -22.62
C ILE A 119 9.04 2.08 -22.37
N LYS A 120 8.22 2.61 -21.46
CA LYS A 120 8.37 3.93 -20.87
C LYS A 120 9.16 3.78 -19.58
N ARG A 121 10.37 4.32 -19.56
CA ARG A 121 11.16 4.40 -18.32
C ARG A 121 10.56 5.48 -17.41
N PRO A 122 10.64 5.33 -16.08
CA PRO A 122 10.34 6.42 -15.17
C PRO A 122 11.18 7.65 -15.52
N GLU A 123 10.56 8.82 -15.40
CA GLU A 123 11.26 10.09 -15.55
C GLU A 123 12.18 10.31 -14.35
N LEU A 124 13.37 10.86 -14.61
CA LEU A 124 14.35 11.15 -13.57
C LEU A 124 14.00 12.48 -12.90
N LEU A 125 14.19 12.53 -11.58
CA LEU A 125 13.96 13.75 -10.79
C LEU A 125 15.16 14.71 -10.79
N TYR A 126 16.34 14.23 -11.19
CA TYR A 126 17.54 15.05 -11.34
C TYR A 126 17.75 15.42 -12.82
N GLU A 127 18.30 16.60 -13.05
CA GLU A 127 18.53 17.16 -14.37
C GLU A 127 19.93 16.82 -14.90
N CYS A 128 20.93 16.83 -14.02
CA CYS A 128 22.31 16.53 -14.37
C CYS A 128 23.02 15.72 -13.29
N VAL A 129 24.11 15.08 -13.69
CA VAL A 129 24.93 14.21 -12.82
C VAL A 129 26.37 14.68 -12.86
N VAL A 130 26.99 14.75 -11.68
CA VAL A 130 28.42 14.90 -11.48
C VAL A 130 28.95 13.64 -10.83
N GLU A 131 29.88 12.98 -11.52
CA GLU A 131 30.64 11.87 -10.98
C GLU A 131 31.82 12.43 -10.16
N ALA A 132 31.71 12.34 -8.84
CA ALA A 132 32.77 12.72 -7.93
C ALA A 132 33.84 11.61 -7.90
N ARG A 133 35.10 12.02 -8.03
CA ARG A 133 36.23 11.10 -7.94
C ARG A 133 36.52 10.84 -6.47
N GLU A 134 35.85 9.85 -5.91
CA GLU A 134 36.11 9.28 -4.59
C GLU A 134 35.78 7.79 -4.58
N ARG A 135 36.29 7.01 -3.62
CA ARG A 135 35.91 5.60 -3.48
C ARG A 135 36.15 5.07 -2.07
N ARG A 136 35.20 4.30 -1.57
CA ARG A 136 35.32 3.48 -0.35
C ARG A 136 35.02 2.01 -0.63
N ASP A 137 35.59 1.13 0.20
CA ASP A 137 35.22 -0.29 0.23
C ASP A 137 34.00 -0.55 1.13
N ALA A 138 33.58 -1.82 1.22
CA ALA A 138 32.43 -2.24 2.00
C ALA A 138 32.60 -2.09 3.52
N ASP A 139 33.85 -2.02 4.01
CA ASP A 139 34.19 -1.79 5.41
C ASP A 139 34.30 -0.27 5.73
N GLY A 140 34.16 0.58 4.71
CA GLY A 140 34.23 2.03 4.82
C GLY A 140 35.64 2.60 4.69
N ASN A 141 36.66 1.80 4.36
CA ASN A 141 38.02 2.29 4.16
C ASN A 141 38.14 3.07 2.85
N VAL A 142 39.02 4.06 2.83
CA VAL A 142 39.30 4.87 1.64
C VAL A 142 40.10 4.05 0.63
N ILE A 143 39.56 3.90 -0.59
CA ILE A 143 40.29 3.41 -1.77
C ILE A 143 40.83 4.60 -2.57
N THR A 144 40.01 5.64 -2.73
CA THR A 144 40.35 6.87 -3.46
C THR A 144 39.85 8.08 -2.66
N ASP A 145 40.75 9.00 -2.32
CA ASP A 145 40.41 10.27 -1.68
C ASP A 145 39.49 11.11 -2.56
N LEU A 146 38.64 11.94 -1.94
CA LEU A 146 37.77 12.87 -2.65
C LEU A 146 38.58 13.99 -3.35
N ASP A 147 38.46 14.10 -4.67
CA ASP A 147 39.01 15.25 -5.43
C ASP A 147 38.15 16.52 -5.21
N GLU A 148 38.38 17.19 -4.09
CA GLU A 148 37.63 18.39 -3.70
C GLU A 148 37.71 19.52 -4.74
N ALA A 149 38.87 19.70 -5.37
CA ALA A 149 39.07 20.79 -6.32
C ALA A 149 38.29 20.56 -7.61
N ALA A 150 38.21 19.32 -8.09
CA ALA A 150 37.36 18.97 -9.22
C ALA A 150 35.88 19.12 -8.88
N LEU A 151 35.47 18.65 -7.70
CA LEU A 151 34.09 18.74 -7.26
C LEU A 151 33.61 20.19 -7.06
N ASP A 152 34.40 21.06 -6.42
CA ASP A 152 34.05 22.49 -6.26
C ASP A 152 33.82 23.19 -7.60
N ARG A 153 34.67 22.93 -8.61
CA ARG A 153 34.49 23.48 -9.96
C ARG A 153 33.18 23.01 -10.59
N ALA A 154 32.85 21.72 -10.46
CA ALA A 154 31.62 21.15 -11.01
C ALA A 154 30.36 21.72 -10.30
N LEU A 155 30.41 21.83 -8.97
CA LEU A 155 29.34 22.43 -8.17
C LEU A 155 29.09 23.90 -8.55
N ARG A 156 30.15 24.70 -8.69
CA ARG A 156 30.03 26.11 -9.11
C ARG A 156 29.49 26.25 -10.52
N ALA A 157 29.86 25.36 -11.44
CA ALA A 157 29.30 25.35 -12.79
C ALA A 157 27.79 25.07 -12.76
N ALA A 158 27.35 24.05 -12.03
CA ALA A 158 25.92 23.73 -11.89
C ALA A 158 25.12 24.88 -11.22
N ARG A 159 25.71 25.58 -10.24
CA ARG A 159 25.12 26.79 -9.66
C ARG A 159 24.98 27.92 -10.68
N ALA A 160 25.99 28.13 -11.51
CA ALA A 160 25.95 29.13 -12.57
C ALA A 160 24.88 28.82 -13.62
N ASP A 161 24.55 27.54 -13.83
CA ASP A 161 23.45 27.08 -14.70
C ASP A 161 22.06 27.15 -14.03
N GLY A 162 21.98 27.75 -12.82
CA GLY A 162 20.74 28.05 -12.11
C GLY A 162 20.13 26.86 -11.37
N ILE A 163 20.92 25.83 -11.03
CA ILE A 163 20.46 24.70 -10.22
C ILE A 163 20.58 25.06 -8.74
N GLU A 164 19.49 24.92 -7.97
CA GLU A 164 19.43 25.33 -6.56
C GLU A 164 19.49 24.21 -5.54
N ALA A 165 19.14 23.00 -5.95
CA ALA A 165 19.18 21.81 -5.12
C ALA A 165 20.26 20.82 -5.57
N VAL A 166 20.91 20.18 -4.61
CA VAL A 166 21.88 19.10 -4.88
C VAL A 166 21.60 17.90 -3.98
N ALA A 167 21.59 16.72 -4.59
CA ALA A 167 21.55 15.42 -3.93
C ALA A 167 22.94 14.78 -4.01
N ILE A 168 23.50 14.36 -2.89
CA ILE A 168 24.84 13.76 -2.80
C ILE A 168 24.70 12.34 -2.28
N ALA A 169 25.06 11.35 -3.09
CA ALA A 169 24.91 9.93 -2.76
C ALA A 169 26.17 9.13 -3.14
N PHE A 170 27.04 8.88 -2.16
CA PHE A 170 28.26 8.10 -2.36
C PHE A 170 28.11 6.64 -1.93
N LEU A 171 28.85 5.76 -2.59
CA LEU A 171 28.93 4.35 -2.23
C LEU A 171 29.49 4.21 -0.80
N HIS A 172 28.86 3.36 0.01
CA HIS A 172 29.21 3.10 1.41
C HIS A 172 29.15 4.29 2.38
N ALA A 173 28.56 5.43 1.99
CA ALA A 173 28.42 6.60 2.88
C ALA A 173 27.59 6.34 4.16
N HIS A 174 26.65 5.40 4.13
CA HIS A 174 25.92 4.91 5.31
C HIS A 174 26.81 4.32 6.42
N ILE A 175 28.03 3.90 6.10
CA ILE A 175 29.03 3.37 7.06
C ILE A 175 30.04 4.47 7.42
N ALA A 176 30.59 5.14 6.39
CA ALA A 176 31.60 6.19 6.53
C ALA A 176 31.21 7.43 5.70
N PRO A 177 30.55 8.42 6.31
CA PRO A 177 29.93 9.54 5.57
C PRO A 177 30.86 10.71 5.30
N ASP A 178 32.12 10.67 5.72
CA ASP A 178 33.03 11.82 5.75
C ASP A 178 33.27 12.47 4.37
N HIS A 179 33.28 11.69 3.29
CA HIS A 179 33.31 12.24 1.93
C HIS A 179 32.02 12.99 1.55
N GLU A 180 30.84 12.47 1.91
CA GLU A 180 29.57 13.18 1.68
C GLU A 180 29.49 14.46 2.51
N VAL A 181 29.92 14.41 3.77
CA VAL A 181 29.98 15.58 4.66
C VAL A 181 30.86 16.67 4.04
N ARG A 182 32.00 16.30 3.46
CA ARG A 182 32.89 17.24 2.80
C ARG A 182 32.30 17.78 1.49
N ALA A 183 31.71 16.93 0.66
CA ALA A 183 31.02 17.34 -0.56
C ALA A 183 29.86 18.31 -0.26
N ALA A 184 29.10 18.09 0.81
CA ALA A 184 28.04 18.98 1.25
C ALA A 184 28.57 20.35 1.67
N ALA A 185 29.72 20.41 2.37
CA ALA A 185 30.36 21.67 2.71
C ALA A 185 30.77 22.45 1.44
N LEU A 186 31.36 21.79 0.45
CA LEU A 186 31.68 22.41 -0.84
C LEU A 186 30.42 22.91 -1.57
N ALA A 187 29.31 22.17 -1.51
CA ALA A 187 28.05 22.62 -2.08
C ALA A 187 27.50 23.87 -1.38
N ARG A 188 27.60 23.96 -0.04
CA ARG A 188 27.26 25.20 0.70
C ARG A 188 28.13 26.36 0.24
N ASP A 189 29.44 26.15 0.09
CA ASP A 189 30.39 27.18 -0.35
C ASP A 189 30.20 27.60 -1.83
N ALA A 190 29.64 26.72 -2.65
CA ALA A 190 29.19 27.03 -4.01
C ALA A 190 27.85 27.80 -4.04
N GLY A 191 27.11 27.80 -2.92
CA GLY A 191 25.90 28.58 -2.71
C GLY A 191 24.59 27.83 -2.94
N PHE A 192 24.58 26.49 -2.96
CA PHE A 192 23.34 25.70 -3.03
C PHE A 192 22.43 26.02 -1.82
N THR A 193 21.13 26.21 -2.06
CA THR A 193 20.14 26.55 -1.01
C THR A 193 19.47 25.30 -0.42
N GLN A 194 19.48 24.20 -1.17
CA GLN A 194 19.07 22.88 -0.70
C GLN A 194 20.17 21.86 -0.98
N ILE A 195 20.58 21.14 0.07
CA ILE A 195 21.61 20.11 0.00
C ILE A 195 21.08 18.91 0.79
N SER A 196 20.91 17.78 0.11
CA SER A 196 20.50 16.52 0.72
C SER A 196 21.65 15.52 0.56
N THR A 197 22.16 14.99 1.67
CA THR A 197 23.19 13.93 1.66
C THR A 197 22.59 12.59 2.03
N SER A 198 23.00 11.54 1.34
CA SER A 198 22.37 10.23 1.45
C SER A 198 22.52 9.61 2.84
N HIS A 199 23.61 9.86 3.55
CA HIS A 199 23.78 9.40 4.94
C HIS A 199 22.90 10.13 5.96
N GLU A 200 22.41 11.34 5.68
CA GLU A 200 21.46 12.05 6.56
C GLU A 200 20.02 11.64 6.24
N VAL A 201 19.71 11.51 4.95
CA VAL A 201 18.39 11.18 4.44
C VAL A 201 18.04 9.71 4.73
N SER A 202 18.98 8.79 4.54
CA SER A 202 18.76 7.34 4.73
C SER A 202 20.08 6.62 5.07
N ARG A 203 20.26 6.24 6.35
CA ARG A 203 21.48 5.57 6.89
C ARG A 203 21.56 4.07 6.54
N LEU A 204 20.88 3.63 5.49
CA LEU A 204 20.74 2.22 5.13
C LEU A 204 21.61 1.82 3.93
N ALA A 205 21.85 0.53 3.78
CA ALA A 205 22.50 -0.02 2.61
C ALA A 205 21.65 0.17 1.32
N LYS A 206 22.16 -0.33 0.17
CA LYS A 206 21.56 -0.23 -1.18
C LYS A 206 21.54 1.18 -1.78
N LEU A 207 22.59 1.51 -2.56
CA LEU A 207 22.79 2.83 -3.16
C LEU A 207 21.65 3.29 -4.11
N VAL A 208 20.97 2.37 -4.82
CA VAL A 208 19.87 2.77 -5.72
C VAL A 208 18.72 3.39 -4.93
N GLY A 209 18.15 2.67 -3.95
CA GLY A 209 17.06 3.18 -3.12
C GLY A 209 17.49 4.37 -2.27
N ARG A 210 18.69 4.32 -1.68
CA ARG A 210 19.25 5.45 -0.90
C ARG A 210 19.43 6.70 -1.76
N GLY A 211 19.97 6.55 -2.97
CA GLY A 211 20.19 7.63 -3.93
C GLY A 211 18.88 8.25 -4.40
N ASP A 212 17.90 7.44 -4.81
CA ASP A 212 16.59 7.96 -5.22
C ASP A 212 15.90 8.74 -4.09
N THR A 213 15.96 8.26 -2.85
CA THR A 213 15.42 8.96 -1.67
C THR A 213 16.10 10.32 -1.47
N THR A 214 17.41 10.38 -1.67
CA THR A 214 18.19 11.61 -1.52
C THR A 214 17.81 12.63 -2.59
N VAL A 215 17.58 12.16 -3.83
CA VAL A 215 17.08 12.99 -4.93
C VAL A 215 15.67 13.50 -4.64
N VAL A 216 14.76 12.63 -4.18
CA VAL A 216 13.38 13.02 -3.81
C VAL A 216 13.39 14.12 -2.75
N ASP A 217 14.23 13.97 -1.72
CA ASP A 217 14.32 14.97 -0.66
C ASP A 217 14.82 16.32 -1.19
N ALA A 218 15.87 16.32 -2.02
CA ALA A 218 16.40 17.53 -2.65
C ALA A 218 15.37 18.20 -3.58
N TYR A 219 14.57 17.38 -4.28
CA TYR A 219 13.56 17.81 -5.26
C TYR A 219 12.35 18.46 -4.58
N LEU A 220 11.89 17.94 -3.43
CA LEU A 220 10.64 18.33 -2.79
C LEU A 220 10.80 19.30 -1.61
N SER A 221 11.90 19.22 -0.86
CA SER A 221 12.12 20.07 0.34
C SER A 221 11.99 21.58 0.07
N PRO A 222 12.49 22.15 -1.05
CA PRO A 222 12.33 23.58 -1.33
C PRO A 222 10.86 24.01 -1.47
N ILE A 223 10.02 23.18 -2.09
CA ILE A 223 8.59 23.46 -2.28
C ILE A 223 7.88 23.47 -0.95
N LEU A 224 8.15 22.47 -0.11
CA LEU A 224 7.56 22.38 1.21
C LEU A 224 7.94 23.57 2.08
N ARG A 225 9.21 23.97 2.10
CA ARG A 225 9.64 25.16 2.87
C ARG A 225 8.93 26.44 2.44
N ARG A 226 8.70 26.63 1.13
CA ARG A 226 7.94 27.78 0.62
C ARG A 226 6.50 27.76 1.14
N TYR A 227 5.86 26.59 1.10
CA TYR A 227 4.50 26.43 1.60
C TYR A 227 4.40 26.62 3.13
N VAL A 228 5.33 26.03 3.88
CA VAL A 228 5.43 26.22 5.34
C VAL A 228 5.56 27.70 5.67
N ALA A 229 6.48 28.42 5.02
CA ALA A 229 6.68 29.84 5.26
C ALA A 229 5.43 30.69 4.94
N GLU A 230 4.66 30.31 3.91
CA GLU A 230 3.38 30.97 3.58
C GLU A 230 2.35 30.78 4.71
N VAL A 231 2.19 29.54 5.19
CA VAL A 231 1.25 29.20 6.26
C VAL A 231 1.68 29.86 7.57
N GLU A 232 2.96 29.83 7.93
CA GLU A 232 3.50 30.47 9.13
C GLU A 232 3.23 31.98 9.15
N ALA A 233 3.46 32.65 8.02
CA ALA A 233 3.19 34.07 7.86
C ALA A 233 1.68 34.37 7.96
N ALA A 234 0.84 33.53 7.34
CA ALA A 234 -0.61 33.72 7.37
C ALA A 234 -1.23 33.47 8.75
N LEU A 235 -0.60 32.64 9.58
CA LEU A 235 -1.05 32.29 10.93
C LEU A 235 -0.40 33.11 12.04
N ASP A 236 0.45 34.09 11.70
CA ASP A 236 1.21 34.91 12.64
C ASP A 236 1.90 34.07 13.73
N LEU A 237 2.70 33.06 13.31
CA LEU A 237 3.38 32.15 14.23
C LEU A 237 4.24 32.92 15.26
N GLY A 238 4.05 32.61 16.54
CA GLY A 238 4.69 33.27 17.68
C GLY A 238 3.88 34.43 18.29
N ARG A 239 2.88 34.97 17.58
CA ARG A 239 1.95 36.00 18.11
C ARG A 239 0.54 35.46 18.31
N ALA A 240 -0.09 35.00 17.23
CA ALA A 240 -1.46 34.50 17.25
C ALA A 240 -1.51 32.97 17.44
N THR A 241 -0.53 32.28 16.85
CA THR A 241 -0.42 30.82 16.86
C THR A 241 0.85 30.39 17.61
N HIS A 242 0.76 29.47 18.56
CA HIS A 242 1.92 29.02 19.35
C HIS A 242 2.67 27.82 18.76
N GLY A 243 2.04 26.99 17.92
CA GLY A 243 2.70 25.83 17.32
C GLY A 243 2.10 25.47 15.97
N LEU A 244 2.98 25.10 15.03
CA LEU A 244 2.61 24.60 13.71
C LEU A 244 3.34 23.27 13.49
N TYR A 245 2.56 22.21 13.31
CA TYR A 245 3.07 20.85 13.19
C TYR A 245 2.57 20.21 11.90
N PHE A 246 3.45 19.45 11.26
CA PHE A 246 3.14 18.71 10.05
C PHE A 246 3.14 17.21 10.31
N MET A 247 2.15 16.54 9.73
CA MET A 247 2.08 15.08 9.69
C MET A 247 3.18 14.55 8.77
N GLN A 248 3.90 13.55 9.24
CA GLN A 248 4.92 12.83 8.48
C GLN A 248 4.36 11.50 7.96
N SER A 249 4.99 10.96 6.91
CA SER A 249 4.65 9.67 6.31
C SER A 249 4.67 8.51 7.32
N ASN A 250 5.46 8.61 8.40
CA ASN A 250 5.56 7.60 9.45
C ASN A 250 4.41 7.62 10.49
N GLY A 251 3.46 8.57 10.36
CA GLY A 251 2.32 8.81 11.26
C GLY A 251 2.63 9.62 12.51
N GLY A 252 3.79 10.27 12.56
CA GLY A 252 4.19 11.22 13.60
C GLY A 252 3.97 12.67 13.16
N LEU A 253 3.81 13.55 14.14
CA LEU A 253 3.93 14.99 13.93
C LEU A 253 5.38 15.43 14.11
N THR A 254 5.76 16.47 13.37
CA THR A 254 7.01 17.20 13.58
C THR A 254 6.77 18.70 13.46
N ASP A 255 7.62 19.52 14.08
CA ASP A 255 7.63 20.97 13.90
C ASP A 255 7.84 21.33 12.43
N ALA A 256 7.18 22.40 11.99
CA ALA A 256 7.22 22.87 10.60
C ALA A 256 8.64 23.07 10.04
N HIS A 257 9.62 23.46 10.87
CA HIS A 257 11.00 23.67 10.44
C HIS A 257 11.80 22.38 10.26
N LEU A 258 11.33 21.27 10.83
CA LEU A 258 11.94 19.94 10.71
C LEU A 258 11.32 19.12 9.57
N PHE A 259 10.28 19.63 8.91
CA PHE A 259 9.55 18.91 7.88
C PHE A 259 10.33 18.85 6.56
N GLN A 260 10.62 17.64 6.10
CA GLN A 260 11.46 17.37 4.92
C GLN A 260 10.65 16.72 3.78
N GLY A 261 11.16 16.86 2.56
CA GLY A 261 10.57 16.34 1.32
C GLY A 261 10.26 14.85 1.38
N LYS A 262 11.22 14.05 1.86
CA LYS A 262 11.06 12.59 1.96
C LYS A 262 9.95 12.15 2.94
N ASP A 263 9.65 12.96 3.96
CA ASP A 263 8.72 12.62 5.05
C ASP A 263 7.32 13.17 4.81
N ALA A 264 7.09 13.89 3.71
CA ALA A 264 5.81 14.55 3.42
C ALA A 264 4.88 13.73 2.51
N ILE A 265 5.42 12.73 1.83
CA ILE A 265 4.69 11.93 0.83
C ILE A 265 3.67 11.04 1.55
N LEU A 266 2.42 11.07 1.12
CA LEU A 266 1.30 10.34 1.75
C LEU A 266 1.08 10.71 3.25
N SER A 267 1.46 11.92 3.66
CA SER A 267 1.22 12.40 5.03
C SER A 267 -0.27 12.51 5.40
N GLY A 268 -1.14 12.88 4.46
CA GLY A 268 -2.61 12.92 4.67
C GLY A 268 -3.18 11.56 5.09
N PRO A 269 -3.04 10.51 4.25
CA PRO A 269 -3.45 9.15 4.57
C PRO A 269 -2.83 8.59 5.86
N ALA A 270 -1.59 8.94 6.19
CA ALA A 270 -0.97 8.57 7.48
C ALA A 270 -1.76 9.13 8.68
N GLY A 271 -2.27 10.36 8.58
CA GLY A 271 -3.20 10.93 9.55
C GLY A 271 -4.49 10.11 9.66
N GLY A 272 -5.03 9.62 8.54
CA GLY A 272 -6.17 8.70 8.50
C GLY A 272 -5.94 7.43 9.31
N ILE A 273 -4.77 6.81 9.19
CA ILE A 273 -4.39 5.60 9.94
C ILE A 273 -4.26 5.89 11.43
N VAL A 274 -3.67 7.03 11.81
CA VAL A 274 -3.62 7.44 13.23
C VAL A 274 -5.04 7.64 13.76
N GLY A 275 -5.90 8.31 13.00
CA GLY A 275 -7.31 8.53 13.35
C GLY A 275 -8.05 7.21 13.51
N MET A 276 -7.84 6.28 12.57
CA MET A 276 -8.35 4.92 12.62
C MET A 276 -7.98 4.26 13.96
N VAL A 277 -6.68 4.05 14.19
CA VAL A 277 -6.17 3.32 15.36
C VAL A 277 -6.64 3.96 16.66
N ARG A 278 -6.43 5.27 16.84
CA ARG A 278 -6.69 5.94 18.11
C ARG A 278 -8.17 5.95 18.48
N THR A 279 -9.06 6.08 17.50
CA THR A 279 -10.51 6.08 17.74
C THR A 279 -11.04 4.67 18.00
N ALA A 280 -10.54 3.66 17.30
CA ALA A 280 -10.89 2.27 17.53
C ALA A 280 -10.36 1.73 18.87
N GLU A 281 -9.13 2.06 19.26
CA GLU A 281 -8.58 1.68 20.56
C GLU A 281 -9.40 2.27 21.72
N ALA A 282 -9.84 3.52 21.58
CA ALA A 282 -10.75 4.16 22.52
C ALA A 282 -12.12 3.47 22.61
N ALA A 283 -12.52 2.72 21.57
CA ALA A 283 -13.72 1.89 21.54
C ALA A 283 -13.45 0.40 21.89
N GLY A 284 -12.21 0.04 22.25
CA GLY A 284 -11.83 -1.33 22.62
C GLY A 284 -11.61 -2.26 21.43
N HIS A 285 -11.12 -1.74 20.30
CA HIS A 285 -10.73 -2.51 19.12
C HIS A 285 -9.24 -2.33 18.83
N ASP A 286 -8.49 -3.43 18.77
CA ASP A 286 -7.02 -3.48 18.66
C ASP A 286 -6.52 -4.21 17.39
N ARG A 287 -7.45 -4.78 16.62
CA ARG A 287 -7.21 -5.48 15.35
C ARG A 287 -8.12 -4.92 14.27
N LEU A 288 -7.54 -4.17 13.34
CA LEU A 288 -8.24 -3.31 12.40
C LEU A 288 -7.79 -3.56 10.97
N ILE A 289 -8.75 -3.44 10.05
CA ILE A 289 -8.49 -3.15 8.64
C ILE A 289 -9.03 -1.75 8.39
N GLY A 290 -8.17 -0.86 7.94
CA GLY A 290 -8.53 0.49 7.51
C GLY A 290 -9.08 0.49 6.11
N PHE A 291 -10.17 1.21 5.91
CA PHE A 291 -10.82 1.40 4.61
C PHE A 291 -11.21 2.87 4.47
N ASP A 292 -10.31 3.66 3.90
CA ASP A 292 -10.55 5.08 3.58
C ASP A 292 -10.98 5.21 2.12
N MET A 293 -12.26 5.46 1.86
CA MET A 293 -12.74 5.61 0.49
C MET A 293 -13.17 7.06 0.23
N GLY A 294 -12.41 7.70 -0.67
CA GLY A 294 -12.69 9.03 -1.19
C GLY A 294 -13.38 9.02 -2.55
N GLY A 295 -13.30 10.16 -3.24
CA GLY A 295 -13.83 10.32 -4.60
C GLY A 295 -12.94 9.69 -5.69
N THR A 296 -11.64 9.52 -5.47
CA THR A 296 -10.70 9.09 -6.53
C THR A 296 -10.12 7.71 -6.27
N SER A 297 -9.82 7.40 -5.02
CA SER A 297 -9.13 6.19 -4.59
C SER A 297 -9.68 5.67 -3.26
N THR A 298 -9.23 4.49 -2.90
CA THR A 298 -9.38 3.91 -1.57
C THR A 298 -8.00 3.63 -0.99
N ASP A 299 -7.72 4.11 0.22
CA ASP A 299 -6.52 3.76 0.96
C ASP A 299 -6.84 2.67 1.99
N VAL A 300 -6.03 1.61 1.98
CA VAL A 300 -6.18 0.45 2.84
C VAL A 300 -4.96 0.29 3.74
N SER A 301 -5.20 -0.06 5.00
CA SER A 301 -4.15 -0.34 5.99
C SER A 301 -4.52 -1.50 6.91
N HIS A 302 -3.52 -2.06 7.58
CA HIS A 302 -3.68 -3.12 8.58
C HIS A 302 -3.09 -2.66 9.92
N TYR A 303 -3.75 -3.02 11.02
CA TYR A 303 -3.28 -2.75 12.37
C TYR A 303 -3.57 -3.94 13.29
N ALA A 304 -2.56 -4.40 14.02
CA ALA A 304 -2.68 -5.46 15.01
C ALA A 304 -1.80 -5.15 16.24
N GLY A 305 -2.11 -4.03 16.91
CA GLY A 305 -1.41 -3.58 18.13
C GLY A 305 -0.14 -2.76 17.91
N ALA A 306 0.33 -2.62 16.67
CA ALA A 306 1.41 -1.72 16.29
C ALA A 306 1.19 -1.17 14.87
N TYR A 307 1.68 0.05 14.61
CA TYR A 307 1.66 0.61 13.27
C TYR A 307 2.62 -0.14 12.36
N GLU A 308 2.11 -0.64 11.25
CA GLU A 308 2.92 -1.26 10.21
C GLU A 308 3.59 -0.19 9.35
N ARG A 309 4.84 -0.44 8.98
CA ARG A 309 5.64 0.49 8.20
C ARG A 309 6.35 -0.23 7.07
N SER A 310 6.39 0.41 5.92
CA SER A 310 7.29 0.03 4.85
C SER A 310 8.53 0.93 4.86
N PHE A 311 9.69 0.30 4.66
CA PHE A 311 10.99 0.97 4.57
C PHE A 311 11.47 1.09 3.13
N GLU A 312 10.81 0.42 2.18
CA GLU A 312 11.03 0.58 0.74
C GLU A 312 9.67 0.73 0.05
N THR A 313 9.42 1.87 -0.57
CA THR A 313 8.18 2.14 -1.31
C THR A 313 8.48 2.73 -2.67
N GLU A 314 7.53 2.59 -3.60
CA GLU A 314 7.59 3.26 -4.89
C GLU A 314 6.37 4.17 -5.02
N VAL A 315 6.62 5.47 -5.24
CA VAL A 315 5.57 6.47 -5.43
C VAL A 315 5.84 7.21 -6.73
N ALA A 316 4.86 7.25 -7.63
CA ALA A 316 5.00 7.87 -8.95
C ALA A 316 6.19 7.33 -9.78
N GLY A 317 6.50 6.03 -9.65
CA GLY A 317 7.65 5.38 -10.30
C GLY A 317 9.00 5.74 -9.71
N VAL A 318 9.04 6.42 -8.56
CA VAL A 318 10.27 6.79 -7.84
C VAL A 318 10.38 5.95 -6.57
N ARG A 319 11.52 5.28 -6.42
CA ARG A 319 11.81 4.40 -5.28
C ARG A 319 12.28 5.24 -4.10
N MET A 320 11.86 4.85 -2.91
CA MET A 320 12.20 5.56 -1.68
C MET A 320 12.49 4.58 -0.56
N ARG A 321 13.51 4.90 0.23
CA ARG A 321 13.92 4.24 1.47
C ARG A 321 13.75 5.19 2.65
N ALA A 322 12.49 5.47 2.97
CA ALA A 322 12.10 6.22 4.15
C ALA A 322 10.97 5.47 4.88
N PRO A 323 10.93 5.53 6.22
CA PRO A 323 9.88 4.89 7.00
C PRO A 323 8.54 5.56 6.71
N MET A 324 7.61 4.79 6.14
CA MET A 324 6.25 5.26 5.87
C MET A 324 5.28 4.28 6.51
N MET A 325 4.14 4.79 6.98
CA MET A 325 3.00 3.94 7.27
C MET A 325 2.70 3.11 6.03
N ASP A 326 2.34 1.87 6.28
CA ASP A 326 2.09 0.94 5.19
C ASP A 326 0.68 1.14 4.64
N ILE A 327 0.60 1.93 3.57
CA ILE A 327 -0.64 2.36 2.95
C ILE A 327 -0.70 1.78 1.55
N HIS A 328 -1.78 1.07 1.26
CA HIS A 328 -2.04 0.55 -0.07
C HIS A 328 -3.21 1.30 -0.70
N THR A 329 -2.89 2.11 -1.71
CA THR A 329 -3.88 2.85 -2.47
C THR A 329 -4.41 2.01 -3.63
N VAL A 330 -5.73 1.96 -3.75
CA VAL A 330 -6.46 1.29 -4.82
C VAL A 330 -7.11 2.34 -5.71
N ALA A 331 -7.02 2.17 -7.03
CA ALA A 331 -7.70 3.01 -8.01
C ALA A 331 -9.22 2.72 -8.10
N ALA A 332 -9.86 2.59 -6.94
CA ALA A 332 -11.29 2.38 -6.78
C ALA A 332 -11.79 3.41 -5.76
N GLY A 333 -12.60 4.37 -6.20
CA GLY A 333 -13.21 5.41 -5.37
C GLY A 333 -14.61 5.75 -5.89
N GLY A 334 -15.27 6.73 -5.27
CA GLY A 334 -16.62 7.14 -5.68
C GLY A 334 -16.71 7.59 -7.15
N GLY A 335 -15.64 8.16 -7.70
CA GLY A 335 -15.54 8.67 -9.07
C GLY A 335 -14.90 7.71 -10.05
N SER A 336 -14.61 6.46 -9.68
CA SER A 336 -14.09 5.46 -10.62
C SER A 336 -15.08 5.23 -11.76
N ILE A 337 -14.59 5.35 -13.00
CA ILE A 337 -15.41 5.32 -14.21
C ILE A 337 -15.90 3.90 -14.50
N LEU A 338 -17.16 3.80 -14.93
CA LEU A 338 -17.78 2.53 -15.34
C LEU A 338 -17.66 2.35 -16.86
N ALA A 339 -17.21 1.18 -17.30
CA ALA A 339 -17.14 0.84 -18.72
C ALA A 339 -17.57 -0.61 -18.97
N PHE A 340 -18.21 -0.86 -20.12
CA PHE A 340 -18.37 -2.20 -20.66
C PHE A 340 -17.48 -2.32 -21.89
N ARG A 341 -16.48 -3.20 -21.85
CA ARG A 341 -15.49 -3.41 -22.91
C ARG A 341 -15.10 -4.88 -22.95
N ASP A 342 -14.81 -5.39 -24.13
CA ASP A 342 -14.35 -6.77 -24.35
C ASP A 342 -15.32 -7.81 -23.74
N GLY A 343 -16.62 -7.53 -23.80
CA GLY A 343 -17.67 -8.36 -23.21
C GLY A 343 -17.74 -8.39 -21.68
N ARG A 344 -17.02 -7.51 -20.97
CA ARG A 344 -16.93 -7.49 -19.49
C ARG A 344 -17.25 -6.13 -18.90
N PHE A 345 -17.73 -6.15 -17.66
CA PHE A 345 -17.92 -4.96 -16.83
C PHE A 345 -16.57 -4.56 -16.19
N GLN A 346 -16.20 -3.30 -16.29
CA GLN A 346 -14.95 -2.75 -15.77
C GLN A 346 -15.21 -1.50 -14.92
N VAL A 347 -14.50 -1.38 -13.80
CA VAL A 347 -14.56 -0.22 -12.90
C VAL A 347 -13.15 0.32 -12.69
N GLY A 348 -12.93 1.59 -13.05
CA GLY A 348 -11.59 2.20 -13.01
C GLY A 348 -10.65 1.62 -14.08
N PRO A 349 -9.32 1.84 -13.96
CA PRO A 349 -8.64 2.62 -12.91
C PRO A 349 -8.83 4.14 -13.07
N GLU A 350 -9.35 4.60 -14.20
CA GLU A 350 -9.63 6.02 -14.44
C GLU A 350 -10.70 6.56 -13.48
N SER A 351 -10.54 7.81 -13.05
CA SER A 351 -11.46 8.52 -12.17
C SER A 351 -11.94 9.81 -12.81
N ALA A 352 -13.22 10.13 -12.62
CA ALA A 352 -13.79 11.40 -13.03
C ALA A 352 -13.42 12.58 -12.10
N GLY A 353 -12.77 12.32 -10.96
CA GLY A 353 -12.41 13.33 -9.98
C GLY A 353 -13.62 14.13 -9.46
N ALA A 354 -13.44 15.43 -9.23
CA ALA A 354 -14.54 16.37 -8.95
C ALA A 354 -14.87 17.29 -10.14
N ASP A 355 -14.03 17.28 -11.18
CA ASP A 355 -14.22 18.04 -12.42
C ASP A 355 -13.73 17.20 -13.61
N PRO A 356 -14.61 16.74 -14.52
CA PRO A 356 -16.06 16.99 -14.53
C PRO A 356 -16.83 16.24 -13.42
N GLY A 357 -16.19 15.28 -12.73
CA GLY A 357 -16.83 14.49 -11.68
C GLY A 357 -17.85 13.46 -12.18
N PRO A 358 -18.52 12.73 -11.29
CA PRO A 358 -19.65 11.85 -11.61
C PRO A 358 -20.73 12.51 -12.48
N ALA A 359 -21.47 11.72 -13.25
CA ALA A 359 -22.57 12.21 -14.08
C ALA A 359 -23.62 12.99 -13.27
N CYS A 360 -23.87 12.57 -12.03
CA CYS A 360 -24.77 13.24 -11.10
C CYS A 360 -24.31 14.63 -10.64
N TYR A 361 -23.06 15.06 -10.89
CA TYR A 361 -22.53 16.37 -10.46
C TYR A 361 -22.91 17.54 -11.38
N ARG A 362 -23.65 17.28 -12.47
CA ARG A 362 -24.15 18.30 -13.42
C ARG A 362 -23.06 19.04 -14.21
N ARG A 363 -21.90 18.41 -14.46
CA ARG A 363 -20.79 18.98 -15.25
C ARG A 363 -20.43 18.16 -16.50
N GLY A 364 -21.31 17.23 -16.91
CA GLY A 364 -21.12 16.44 -18.13
C GLY A 364 -20.12 15.28 -18.00
N GLY A 365 -19.87 14.80 -16.78
CA GLY A 365 -18.97 13.67 -16.53
C GLY A 365 -19.56 12.29 -16.84
N PRO A 366 -18.73 11.24 -16.81
CA PRO A 366 -19.13 9.86 -17.12
C PRO A 366 -19.90 9.20 -15.97
N LEU A 367 -20.46 8.01 -16.21
CA LEU A 367 -20.98 7.17 -15.12
C LEU A 367 -19.85 6.66 -14.23
N THR A 368 -20.08 6.69 -12.93
CA THR A 368 -19.12 6.32 -11.88
C THR A 368 -19.76 5.47 -10.78
N VAL A 369 -18.97 4.97 -9.83
CA VAL A 369 -19.46 4.25 -8.64
C VAL A 369 -20.47 5.08 -7.82
N THR A 370 -20.29 6.40 -7.70
CA THR A 370 -21.25 7.30 -7.05
C THR A 370 -22.59 7.29 -7.79
N ASP A 371 -22.57 7.24 -9.12
CA ASP A 371 -23.77 7.16 -9.93
C ASP A 371 -24.50 5.82 -9.73
N CYS A 372 -23.79 4.71 -9.46
CA CYS A 372 -24.45 3.45 -9.04
C CYS A 372 -25.26 3.66 -7.76
N ASN A 373 -24.69 4.33 -6.74
CA ASN A 373 -25.38 4.57 -5.49
C ASN A 373 -26.57 5.52 -5.66
N VAL A 374 -26.49 6.52 -6.55
CA VAL A 374 -27.63 7.37 -6.91
C VAL A 374 -28.71 6.57 -7.67
N MET A 375 -28.31 5.75 -8.65
CA MET A 375 -29.22 4.90 -9.44
C MET A 375 -30.01 3.94 -8.55
N LEU A 376 -29.33 3.34 -7.57
CA LEU A 376 -29.90 2.38 -6.63
C LEU A 376 -30.62 3.04 -5.44
N GLY A 377 -30.71 4.37 -5.36
CA GLY A 377 -31.34 5.06 -4.23
C GLY A 377 -30.61 4.85 -2.89
N ARG A 378 -29.32 4.52 -2.93
CA ARG A 378 -28.45 4.42 -1.74
C ARG A 378 -27.95 5.80 -1.31
N LEU A 379 -27.77 6.70 -2.28
CA LEU A 379 -27.64 8.13 -2.06
C LEU A 379 -28.95 8.83 -2.40
N GLN A 380 -29.45 9.67 -1.49
CA GLN A 380 -30.74 10.35 -1.62
C GLN A 380 -30.52 11.84 -1.92
N PRO A 381 -30.78 12.31 -3.15
CA PRO A 381 -30.51 13.70 -3.55
C PRO A 381 -31.19 14.76 -2.69
N ALA A 382 -32.37 14.46 -2.13
CA ALA A 382 -33.11 15.37 -1.25
C ALA A 382 -32.47 15.55 0.14
N HIS A 383 -31.62 14.60 0.54
CA HIS A 383 -30.90 14.57 1.83
C HIS A 383 -29.39 14.70 1.61
N PHE A 384 -28.96 15.13 0.42
CA PHE A 384 -27.57 15.37 0.08
C PHE A 384 -27.35 16.88 -0.11
N PRO A 385 -26.20 17.45 0.30
CA PRO A 385 -25.93 18.87 0.12
C PRO A 385 -26.15 19.36 -1.33
N ALA A 386 -26.92 20.43 -1.49
CA ALA A 386 -27.17 21.05 -2.78
C ALA A 386 -25.99 21.97 -3.16
N VAL A 387 -24.88 21.38 -3.57
CA VAL A 387 -23.61 22.07 -3.87
C VAL A 387 -23.18 21.91 -5.33
N PHE A 388 -24.06 21.43 -6.21
CA PHE A 388 -23.75 21.09 -7.60
C PHE A 388 -24.31 22.11 -8.59
N GLY A 389 -23.95 21.93 -9.86
CA GLY A 389 -24.35 22.81 -10.96
C GLY A 389 -23.58 24.14 -10.98
N PRO A 390 -23.84 25.00 -11.99
CA PRO A 390 -23.07 26.23 -12.20
C PRO A 390 -23.16 27.25 -11.06
N GLY A 391 -24.22 27.19 -10.25
CA GLY A 391 -24.45 28.07 -9.09
C GLY A 391 -24.02 27.47 -7.74
N ALA A 392 -23.53 26.23 -7.72
CA ALA A 392 -23.20 25.47 -6.50
C ALA A 392 -24.36 25.40 -5.48
N ASP A 393 -25.60 25.27 -5.98
CA ASP A 393 -26.84 25.36 -5.21
C ASP A 393 -27.87 24.27 -5.58
N GLN A 394 -27.49 23.30 -6.43
CA GLN A 394 -28.39 22.26 -6.93
C GLN A 394 -28.10 20.88 -6.33
N PRO A 395 -29.11 20.00 -6.20
CA PRO A 395 -28.93 18.62 -5.78
C PRO A 395 -28.32 17.76 -6.90
N LEU A 396 -27.93 16.53 -6.56
CA LEU A 396 -27.47 15.50 -7.50
C LEU A 396 -28.48 15.30 -8.65
N ASP A 397 -27.97 15.01 -9.85
CA ASP A 397 -28.78 14.79 -11.05
C ASP A 397 -29.16 13.33 -11.27
N THR A 398 -30.31 12.94 -10.73
CA THR A 398 -30.86 11.59 -10.90
C THR A 398 -31.25 11.28 -12.35
N GLU A 399 -31.66 12.28 -13.13
CA GLU A 399 -32.12 12.07 -14.50
C GLU A 399 -30.93 11.76 -15.43
N ALA A 400 -29.83 12.49 -15.28
CA ALA A 400 -28.59 12.22 -15.99
C ALA A 400 -28.08 10.79 -15.72
N VAL A 401 -28.13 10.34 -14.46
CA VAL A 401 -27.75 8.98 -14.06
C VAL A 401 -28.65 7.93 -14.70
N ARG A 402 -29.97 8.09 -14.61
CA ARG A 402 -30.94 7.14 -15.21
C ARG A 402 -30.77 7.03 -16.71
N ALA A 403 -30.61 8.17 -17.40
CA ALA A 403 -30.37 8.21 -18.82
C ALA A 403 -29.04 7.52 -19.19
N GLY A 404 -27.99 7.73 -18.38
CA GLY A 404 -26.70 7.05 -18.53
C GLY A 404 -26.83 5.53 -18.47
N PHE A 405 -27.40 4.99 -17.38
CA PHE A 405 -27.53 3.54 -17.22
C PHE A 405 -28.49 2.91 -18.24
N ALA A 406 -29.52 3.63 -18.68
CA ALA A 406 -30.40 3.15 -19.75
C ALA A 406 -29.65 2.98 -21.09
N ARG A 407 -28.74 3.93 -21.42
CA ARG A 407 -27.86 3.78 -22.60
C ARG A 407 -26.91 2.61 -22.44
N LEU A 408 -26.23 2.51 -21.30
CA LEU A 408 -25.26 1.45 -21.06
C LEU A 408 -25.90 0.06 -21.10
N ALA A 409 -27.11 -0.09 -20.54
CA ALA A 409 -27.87 -1.34 -20.63
C ALA A 409 -28.22 -1.71 -22.09
N ALA A 410 -28.53 -0.72 -22.94
CA ALA A 410 -28.81 -0.96 -24.36
C ALA A 410 -27.53 -1.34 -25.13
N GLU A 411 -26.39 -0.72 -24.81
CA GLU A 411 -25.08 -1.03 -25.39
C GLU A 411 -24.67 -2.48 -25.07
N ILE A 412 -24.79 -2.89 -23.80
CA ILE A 412 -24.48 -4.26 -23.35
C ILE A 412 -25.35 -5.29 -24.10
N ALA A 413 -26.64 -5.02 -24.25
CA ALA A 413 -27.56 -5.92 -24.96
C ALA A 413 -27.19 -6.04 -26.44
N ALA A 414 -26.79 -4.93 -27.08
CA ALA A 414 -26.38 -4.91 -28.47
C ALA A 414 -25.06 -5.67 -28.71
N GLU A 415 -24.09 -5.53 -27.82
CA GLU A 415 -22.77 -6.18 -27.94
C GLU A 415 -22.84 -7.69 -27.63
N THR A 416 -23.59 -8.08 -26.60
CA THR A 416 -23.67 -9.49 -26.16
C THR A 416 -24.73 -10.31 -26.91
N GLY A 417 -25.64 -9.66 -27.65
CA GLY A 417 -26.80 -10.31 -28.25
C GLY A 417 -27.82 -10.86 -27.24
N SER A 418 -27.68 -10.49 -25.96
CA SER A 418 -28.54 -10.94 -24.86
C SER A 418 -29.77 -10.03 -24.69
N ALA A 419 -30.74 -10.48 -23.91
CA ALA A 419 -31.87 -9.64 -23.51
C ALA A 419 -31.37 -8.42 -22.70
N GLN A 420 -32.03 -7.28 -22.90
CA GLN A 420 -31.66 -6.06 -22.19
C GLN A 420 -31.87 -6.23 -20.67
N ILE A 421 -30.79 -6.05 -19.93
CA ILE A 421 -30.76 -6.08 -18.47
C ILE A 421 -31.36 -4.77 -17.93
N GLN A 422 -32.03 -4.81 -16.77
CA GLN A 422 -32.54 -3.57 -16.17
C GLN A 422 -31.40 -2.63 -15.76
N PRO A 423 -31.54 -1.31 -15.93
CA PRO A 423 -30.51 -0.34 -15.54
C PRO A 423 -30.03 -0.46 -14.08
N GLU A 424 -30.93 -0.78 -13.14
CA GLU A 424 -30.60 -1.04 -11.73
C GLU A 424 -29.70 -2.28 -11.56
N GLU A 425 -29.95 -3.33 -12.35
CA GLU A 425 -29.14 -4.55 -12.35
C GLU A 425 -27.73 -4.29 -12.92
N VAL A 426 -27.63 -3.45 -13.95
CA VAL A 426 -26.34 -2.98 -14.49
C VAL A 426 -25.56 -2.21 -13.42
N ALA A 427 -26.20 -1.26 -12.73
CA ALA A 427 -25.59 -0.51 -11.64
C ALA A 427 -25.14 -1.42 -10.48
N ARG A 428 -25.96 -2.42 -10.13
CA ARG A 428 -25.62 -3.43 -9.11
C ARG A 428 -24.41 -4.27 -9.52
N GLY A 429 -24.31 -4.67 -10.78
CA GLY A 429 -23.17 -5.40 -11.34
C GLY A 429 -21.85 -4.61 -11.22
N PHE A 430 -21.85 -3.34 -11.62
CA PHE A 430 -20.68 -2.47 -11.43
C PHE A 430 -20.33 -2.26 -9.95
N LEU A 431 -21.33 -2.06 -9.09
CA LEU A 431 -21.12 -1.92 -7.65
C LEU A 431 -20.46 -3.18 -7.05
N ARG A 432 -20.88 -4.37 -7.52
CA ARG A 432 -20.30 -5.65 -7.11
C ARG A 432 -18.82 -5.74 -7.49
N ILE A 433 -18.46 -5.34 -8.70
CA ILE A 433 -17.06 -5.34 -9.18
C ILE A 433 -16.22 -4.33 -8.42
N ALA A 434 -16.74 -3.13 -8.15
CA ALA A 434 -16.05 -2.15 -7.31
C ALA A 434 -15.74 -2.72 -5.92
N VAL A 435 -16.72 -3.38 -5.28
CA VAL A 435 -16.54 -4.04 -3.97
C VAL A 435 -15.52 -5.17 -4.05
N ASP A 436 -15.57 -6.01 -5.08
CA ASP A 436 -14.64 -7.14 -5.23
C ASP A 436 -13.20 -6.64 -5.48
N ASN A 437 -13.01 -5.55 -6.24
CA ASN A 437 -11.71 -4.89 -6.44
C ASN A 437 -11.14 -4.34 -5.12
N MET A 438 -11.97 -3.64 -4.33
CA MET A 438 -11.57 -3.13 -3.01
C MET A 438 -11.24 -4.27 -2.03
N ALA A 439 -12.05 -5.33 -2.01
CA ALA A 439 -11.82 -6.50 -1.16
C ALA A 439 -10.57 -7.30 -1.59
N ALA A 440 -10.28 -7.39 -2.89
CA ALA A 440 -9.07 -8.03 -3.40
C ALA A 440 -7.81 -7.28 -2.95
N ALA A 441 -7.83 -5.95 -2.98
CA ALA A 441 -6.73 -5.14 -2.46
C ALA A 441 -6.54 -5.32 -0.95
N ILE A 442 -7.62 -5.33 -0.16
CA ILE A 442 -7.54 -5.62 1.28
C ILE A 442 -6.95 -7.02 1.53
N LYS A 443 -7.37 -8.03 0.76
CA LYS A 443 -6.81 -9.39 0.85
C LYS A 443 -5.33 -9.42 0.49
N LYS A 444 -4.89 -8.64 -0.50
CA LYS A 444 -3.48 -8.56 -0.89
C LYS A 444 -2.62 -8.18 0.31
N ILE A 445 -2.99 -7.12 1.03
CA ILE A 445 -2.18 -6.61 2.15
C ILE A 445 -2.21 -7.53 3.38
N SER A 446 -3.29 -8.28 3.59
CA SER A 446 -3.41 -9.19 4.73
C SER A 446 -2.83 -10.57 4.45
N VAL A 447 -3.07 -11.12 3.25
CA VAL A 447 -2.70 -12.50 2.90
C VAL A 447 -1.21 -12.62 2.53
N GLU A 448 -0.61 -11.63 1.85
CA GLU A 448 0.85 -11.60 1.62
C GLU A 448 1.65 -11.64 2.94
N ARG A 449 1.00 -11.34 4.07
CA ARG A 449 1.58 -11.31 5.41
C ARG A 449 1.10 -12.44 6.33
N GLY A 450 0.19 -13.31 5.85
CA GLY A 450 -0.30 -14.46 6.61
C GLY A 450 -1.40 -14.15 7.64
N HIS A 451 -2.07 -13.00 7.55
CA HIS A 451 -3.13 -12.62 8.49
C HIS A 451 -4.52 -13.14 8.07
N ASP A 452 -5.23 -13.80 9.00
CA ASP A 452 -6.66 -14.07 8.87
C ASP A 452 -7.47 -12.87 9.40
N VAL A 453 -8.05 -12.10 8.48
CA VAL A 453 -8.78 -10.86 8.78
C VAL A 453 -10.22 -11.09 9.23
N THR A 454 -10.73 -12.32 9.22
CA THR A 454 -12.15 -12.58 9.56
C THR A 454 -12.51 -12.19 11.00
N GLY A 455 -11.53 -12.22 11.91
CA GLY A 455 -11.65 -11.78 13.30
C GLY A 455 -11.38 -10.29 13.55
N TYR A 456 -11.04 -9.53 12.51
CA TYR A 456 -10.70 -8.11 12.60
C TYR A 456 -11.96 -7.24 12.51
N THR A 457 -11.83 -5.97 12.90
CA THR A 457 -12.86 -4.95 12.70
C THR A 457 -12.52 -4.11 11.47
N LEU A 458 -13.46 -3.96 10.54
CA LEU A 458 -13.28 -3.09 9.38
C LEU A 458 -13.61 -1.66 9.82
N GLN A 459 -12.61 -0.79 9.92
CA GLN A 459 -12.82 0.61 10.21
C GLN A 459 -12.93 1.39 8.91
N CYS A 460 -14.14 1.88 8.65
CA CYS A 460 -14.45 2.60 7.43
C CYS A 460 -14.43 4.10 7.68
N PHE A 461 -13.80 4.83 6.76
CA PHE A 461 -13.74 6.28 6.77
C PHE A 461 -13.60 6.82 5.34
N GLY A 462 -13.49 8.15 5.21
CA GLY A 462 -13.66 8.84 3.94
C GLY A 462 -15.14 9.00 3.57
N GLY A 463 -15.44 10.01 2.75
CA GLY A 463 -16.82 10.41 2.45
C GLY A 463 -17.66 9.35 1.72
N ALA A 464 -17.00 8.38 1.06
CA ALA A 464 -17.67 7.28 0.36
C ALA A 464 -17.58 5.93 1.09
N GLY A 465 -16.74 5.80 2.12
CA GLY A 465 -16.48 4.50 2.77
C GLY A 465 -17.73 3.85 3.38
N GLY A 466 -18.55 4.64 4.07
CA GLY A 466 -19.81 4.19 4.67
C GLY A 466 -20.83 3.60 3.68
N GLN A 467 -20.73 3.94 2.40
CA GLN A 467 -21.65 3.49 1.36
C GLN A 467 -21.41 2.02 0.95
N HIS A 468 -20.20 1.51 1.19
CA HIS A 468 -19.75 0.18 0.73
C HIS A 468 -19.29 -0.73 1.87
N ALA A 469 -19.19 -0.21 3.10
CA ALA A 469 -18.60 -0.88 4.26
C ALA A 469 -19.12 -2.30 4.52
N CYS A 470 -20.45 -2.49 4.57
CA CYS A 470 -21.06 -3.81 4.75
C CYS A 470 -20.70 -4.79 3.63
N LEU A 471 -20.75 -4.34 2.37
CA LEU A 471 -20.49 -5.19 1.21
C LEU A 471 -19.02 -5.63 1.16
N VAL A 472 -18.10 -4.72 1.48
CA VAL A 472 -16.66 -5.01 1.58
C VAL A 472 -16.40 -5.98 2.74
N ALA A 473 -16.98 -5.74 3.92
CA ALA A 473 -16.88 -6.66 5.05
C ALA A 473 -17.43 -8.06 4.70
N ASP A 474 -18.57 -8.14 4.02
CA ASP A 474 -19.16 -9.40 3.55
C ASP A 474 -18.30 -10.11 2.47
N ALA A 475 -17.53 -9.38 1.68
CA ALA A 475 -16.59 -9.96 0.69
C ALA A 475 -15.30 -10.49 1.34
N LEU A 476 -14.94 -9.94 2.51
CA LEU A 476 -13.81 -10.34 3.33
C LEU A 476 -14.17 -11.39 4.39
N GLY A 477 -15.46 -11.65 4.62
CA GLY A 477 -15.94 -12.54 5.68
C GLY A 477 -15.84 -11.92 7.08
N MET A 478 -15.69 -10.60 7.17
CA MET A 478 -15.64 -9.84 8.41
C MET A 478 -17.05 -9.61 8.95
N LYS A 479 -17.20 -9.66 10.27
CA LYS A 479 -18.51 -9.57 10.94
C LYS A 479 -18.74 -8.25 11.67
N LYS A 480 -17.76 -7.35 11.67
CA LYS A 480 -17.82 -6.09 12.39
C LYS A 480 -17.27 -4.95 11.55
N VAL A 481 -18.02 -3.86 11.52
CA VAL A 481 -17.62 -2.59 10.91
C VAL A 481 -17.69 -1.50 11.98
N PHE A 482 -16.70 -0.61 12.00
CA PHE A 482 -16.61 0.53 12.91
C PHE A 482 -16.61 1.85 12.11
N LEU A 483 -17.54 2.76 12.44
CA LEU A 483 -17.70 4.06 11.80
C LEU A 483 -17.71 5.18 12.85
N HIS A 484 -16.65 5.98 12.88
CA HIS A 484 -16.53 7.14 13.78
C HIS A 484 -17.47 8.29 13.34
N PRO A 485 -17.98 9.16 14.24
CA PRO A 485 -18.79 10.34 13.88
C PRO A 485 -18.16 11.30 12.90
N TYR A 486 -16.83 11.35 12.89
CA TYR A 486 -16.05 12.19 11.98
C TYR A 486 -15.38 11.36 10.87
N ALA A 487 -15.97 10.22 10.49
CA ALA A 487 -15.41 9.31 9.49
C ALA A 487 -15.06 10.02 8.17
N GLY A 488 -15.87 10.97 7.70
CA GLY A 488 -15.60 11.69 6.46
C GLY A 488 -14.50 12.75 6.54
N VAL A 489 -13.96 13.03 7.74
CA VAL A 489 -12.81 13.93 8.00
C VAL A 489 -11.80 13.28 8.94
N LEU A 490 -11.75 11.94 8.97
CA LEU A 490 -11.00 11.19 9.98
C LEU A 490 -9.49 11.42 9.89
N SER A 491 -8.97 11.71 8.69
CA SER A 491 -7.56 12.04 8.48
C SER A 491 -7.15 13.32 9.22
N ALA A 492 -7.93 14.38 9.08
CA ALA A 492 -7.76 15.61 9.85
C ALA A 492 -7.91 15.36 11.36
N PHE A 493 -8.91 14.58 11.77
CA PHE A 493 -9.10 14.22 13.19
C PHE A 493 -7.89 13.44 13.74
N GLY A 494 -7.36 12.49 12.97
CA GLY A 494 -6.20 11.69 13.32
C GLY A 494 -4.91 12.49 13.46
N MET A 495 -4.73 13.53 12.65
CA MET A 495 -3.64 14.51 12.84
C MET A 495 -3.74 15.19 14.21
N GLY A 496 -4.95 15.48 14.67
CA GLY A 496 -5.21 15.97 16.02
C GLY A 496 -4.73 15.02 17.12
N LEU A 497 -4.92 13.72 16.91
CA LEU A 497 -4.58 12.65 17.86
C LEU A 497 -3.13 12.15 17.78
N ALA A 498 -2.40 12.60 16.75
CA ALA A 498 -1.04 12.17 16.49
C ALA A 498 -0.05 12.70 17.55
N ASP A 499 0.92 11.86 17.85
CA ASP A 499 2.02 12.18 18.75
C ASP A 499 3.20 12.76 17.94
N ILE A 500 4.06 13.54 18.60
CA ILE A 500 5.34 13.92 18.00
C ILE A 500 6.23 12.69 17.98
N ARG A 501 6.83 12.38 16.83
CA ARG A 501 7.69 11.19 16.70
C ARG A 501 8.99 11.54 15.99
N ALA A 502 10.08 10.93 16.46
CA ALA A 502 11.35 10.90 15.75
C ALA A 502 11.78 9.45 15.58
N LEU A 503 12.00 9.02 14.33
CA LEU A 503 12.54 7.70 14.03
C LEU A 503 14.02 7.85 13.65
N ARG A 504 14.85 6.95 14.15
CA ARG A 504 16.26 6.84 13.81
C ARG A 504 16.62 5.40 13.54
N GLU A 505 17.36 5.20 12.46
CA GLU A 505 17.73 3.88 11.95
C GLU A 505 19.22 3.84 11.63
N ALA A 506 19.81 2.66 11.76
CA ALA A 506 21.16 2.40 11.30
C ALA A 506 21.30 0.97 10.80
N GLN A 507 21.99 0.80 9.66
CA GLN A 507 22.40 -0.53 9.21
C GLN A 507 23.29 -1.19 10.29
N PHE A 508 23.01 -2.45 10.59
CA PHE A 508 23.78 -3.25 11.52
C PHE A 508 23.79 -4.71 11.04
N ASP A 509 24.66 -5.01 10.08
CA ASP A 509 24.78 -6.32 9.44
C ASP A 509 25.71 -7.24 10.25
N ALA A 510 25.19 -7.79 11.36
CA ALA A 510 26.00 -8.49 12.36
C ALA A 510 25.32 -9.74 12.93
N PRO A 511 26.06 -10.77 13.39
CA PRO A 511 25.48 -11.93 14.07
C PRO A 511 24.63 -11.54 15.29
N LEU A 512 23.56 -12.30 15.56
CA LEU A 512 22.69 -12.06 16.72
C LEU A 512 23.44 -12.03 18.07
N ALA A 513 24.54 -12.81 18.16
CA ALA A 513 25.43 -12.85 19.32
C ALA A 513 26.13 -11.49 19.63
N GLN A 514 26.10 -10.52 18.72
CA GLN A 514 26.61 -9.15 18.93
C GLN A 514 25.56 -8.20 19.51
N ALA A 515 24.60 -8.71 20.28
CA ALA A 515 23.53 -7.91 20.90
C ALA A 515 24.05 -6.78 21.82
N GLU A 516 25.23 -6.94 22.44
CA GLU A 516 25.85 -5.87 23.25
C GLU A 516 26.25 -4.66 22.39
N GLU A 517 26.87 -4.88 21.23
CA GLU A 517 27.22 -3.80 20.29
C GLU A 517 25.95 -3.15 19.72
N ALA A 518 24.93 -3.96 19.40
CA ALA A 518 23.63 -3.46 18.98
C ALA A 518 23.01 -2.51 20.02
N SER A 519 23.12 -2.86 21.31
CA SER A 519 22.61 -2.04 22.41
C SER A 519 23.28 -0.67 22.47
N LEU A 520 24.61 -0.60 22.33
CA LEU A 520 25.36 0.67 22.33
C LEU A 520 24.96 1.57 21.14
N ARG A 521 24.76 0.98 19.96
CA ARG A 521 24.27 1.74 18.79
C ARG A 521 22.85 2.24 19.00
N LEU A 522 21.96 1.42 19.56
CA LEU A 522 20.59 1.83 19.90
C LEU A 522 20.55 2.93 20.96
N GLU A 523 21.47 2.96 21.92
CA GLU A 523 21.57 4.04 22.91
C GLU A 523 21.91 5.38 22.24
N ALA A 524 22.88 5.40 21.33
CA ALA A 524 23.22 6.61 20.58
C ALA A 524 22.04 7.11 19.72
N LEU A 525 21.33 6.20 19.03
CA LEU A 525 20.13 6.55 18.26
C LEU A 525 18.99 7.05 19.15
N ALA A 526 18.84 6.49 20.36
CA ALA A 526 17.83 6.91 21.33
C ALA A 526 18.09 8.30 21.89
N ASP A 527 19.35 8.64 22.16
CA ASP A 527 19.73 9.98 22.60
C ASP A 527 19.46 11.01 21.50
N GLU A 528 19.81 10.70 20.24
CA GLU A 528 19.53 11.54 19.08
C GLU A 528 18.02 11.78 18.90
N ALA A 529 17.22 10.71 18.83
CA ALA A 529 15.77 10.80 18.63
C ALA A 529 15.08 11.49 19.82
N GLY A 530 15.48 11.17 21.05
CA GLY A 530 14.94 11.77 22.25
C GLY A 530 15.27 13.25 22.39
N ALA A 531 16.45 13.69 21.94
CA ALA A 531 16.81 15.10 21.93
C ALA A 531 15.94 15.91 20.95
N GLU A 532 15.68 15.37 19.75
CA GLU A 532 14.80 15.99 18.75
C GLU A 532 13.37 16.18 19.27
N VAL A 533 12.78 15.16 19.89
CA VAL A 533 11.41 15.26 20.45
C VAL A 533 11.35 16.27 21.59
N ARG A 534 12.35 16.30 22.48
CA ARG A 534 12.40 17.27 23.59
C ARG A 534 12.57 18.71 23.11
N ALA A 535 13.32 18.93 22.04
CA ALA A 535 13.49 20.26 21.45
C ALA A 535 12.18 20.88 20.95
N GLN A 536 11.18 20.05 20.65
CA GLN A 536 9.83 20.47 20.23
C GLN A 536 8.87 20.74 21.40
N GLY A 537 9.38 20.80 22.64
CA GLY A 537 8.61 21.20 23.83
C GLY A 537 7.93 20.06 24.58
N VAL A 538 8.28 18.80 24.30
CA VAL A 538 7.75 17.63 25.03
C VAL A 538 8.71 17.19 26.14
N ALA A 539 8.21 17.11 27.37
CA ALA A 539 9.04 16.77 28.54
C ALA A 539 9.23 15.24 28.73
N ASP A 540 8.17 14.46 28.52
CA ASP A 540 8.18 13.01 28.69
C ASP A 540 8.24 12.32 27.32
N VAL A 541 9.28 11.50 27.13
CA VAL A 541 9.56 10.87 25.84
C VAL A 541 9.67 9.37 26.05
N GLU A 542 8.75 8.63 25.43
CA GLU A 542 8.80 7.18 25.36
C GLU A 542 9.83 6.77 24.30
N ILE A 543 10.75 5.85 24.63
CA ILE A 543 11.74 5.32 23.69
C ILE A 543 11.45 3.85 23.42
N ARG A 544 11.17 3.52 22.16
CA ARG A 544 10.95 2.15 21.67
C ARG A 544 12.16 1.70 20.85
N ARG A 545 12.68 0.51 21.14
CA ARG A 545 13.84 -0.08 20.46
C ARG A 545 13.43 -1.33 19.72
N ARG A 546 13.82 -1.44 18.45
CA ARG A 546 13.52 -2.57 17.57
C ARG A 546 14.79 -3.07 16.90
N ALA A 547 14.83 -4.37 16.66
CA ALA A 547 15.80 -5.02 15.80
C ALA A 547 15.10 -5.62 14.59
N HIS A 548 15.70 -5.44 13.43
CA HIS A 548 15.30 -6.08 12.19
C HIS A 548 16.22 -7.27 11.98
N LEU A 549 15.67 -8.48 12.09
CA LEU A 549 16.42 -9.73 12.04
C LEU A 549 16.10 -10.48 10.77
N ARG A 550 17.09 -11.19 10.23
CA ARG A 550 16.92 -12.08 9.07
C ARG A 550 17.74 -13.34 9.25
N TYR A 551 17.36 -14.41 8.56
CA TYR A 551 18.26 -15.53 8.39
C TYR A 551 19.44 -15.09 7.51
N GLU A 552 20.63 -15.60 7.82
CA GLU A 552 21.81 -15.42 6.98
C GLU A 552 21.49 -15.84 5.53
N GLY A 553 21.87 -15.00 4.58
CA GLY A 553 21.52 -15.15 3.17
C GLY A 553 20.12 -14.67 2.75
N SER A 554 19.15 -14.57 3.67
CA SER A 554 17.84 -13.95 3.38
C SER A 554 17.99 -12.43 3.22
N HIS A 555 17.07 -11.79 2.47
CA HIS A 555 17.00 -10.33 2.33
C HIS A 555 15.81 -9.68 3.04
N GLN A 556 14.78 -10.45 3.43
CA GLN A 556 13.68 -9.87 4.19
C GLN A 556 13.99 -9.94 5.69
N PRO A 557 14.20 -8.79 6.34
CA PRO A 557 14.16 -8.75 7.79
C PRO A 557 12.71 -8.80 8.30
N LEU A 558 12.54 -9.39 9.48
CA LEU A 558 11.35 -9.25 10.31
C LEU A 558 11.71 -8.42 11.53
N ASP A 559 10.79 -7.56 11.93
CA ASP A 559 10.98 -6.67 13.06
C ASP A 559 10.60 -7.36 14.38
N VAL A 560 11.46 -7.23 15.39
CA VAL A 560 11.23 -7.73 16.74
C VAL A 560 11.54 -6.66 17.78
N ALA A 561 10.94 -6.79 18.95
CA ALA A 561 11.33 -5.95 20.09
C ALA A 561 12.79 -6.25 20.45
N PHE A 562 13.61 -5.22 20.61
CA PHE A 562 14.99 -5.43 21.03
C PHE A 562 15.03 -5.90 22.49
N GLY A 563 15.82 -6.94 22.77
CA GLY A 563 15.89 -7.56 24.09
C GLY A 563 17.02 -8.58 24.19
N ALA A 564 16.84 -9.57 25.08
CA ALA A 564 17.77 -10.69 25.19
C ALA A 564 17.78 -11.53 23.89
N GLU A 565 18.95 -12.10 23.56
CA GLU A 565 19.18 -12.86 22.33
C GLU A 565 18.16 -14.00 22.13
N ASP A 566 17.90 -14.79 23.18
CA ASP A 566 16.95 -15.91 23.17
C ASP A 566 15.51 -15.46 22.91
N ALA A 567 15.10 -14.34 23.51
CA ALA A 567 13.78 -13.76 23.31
C ALA A 567 13.61 -13.21 21.89
N MET A 568 14.64 -12.55 21.35
CA MET A 568 14.63 -12.02 19.99
C MET A 568 14.58 -13.14 18.95
N GLN A 569 15.36 -14.22 19.14
CA GLN A 569 15.32 -15.40 18.27
C GLN A 569 13.93 -16.03 18.26
N ALA A 570 13.35 -16.29 19.43
CA ALA A 570 12.03 -16.91 19.52
C ALA A 570 10.93 -16.05 18.87
N ALA A 571 10.98 -14.72 19.06
CA ALA A 571 10.06 -13.80 18.41
C ALA A 571 10.22 -13.79 16.88
N PHE A 572 11.46 -13.81 16.39
CA PHE A 572 11.75 -13.87 14.96
C PHE A 572 11.25 -15.17 14.33
N GLU A 573 11.54 -16.32 14.95
CA GLU A 573 11.11 -17.63 14.44
C GLU A 573 9.59 -17.77 14.42
N GLU A 574 8.89 -17.24 15.43
CA GLU A 574 7.43 -17.22 15.45
C GLU A 574 6.87 -16.33 14.34
N ALA A 575 7.41 -15.11 14.18
CA ALA A 575 7.01 -14.20 13.10
C ALA A 575 7.28 -14.82 11.72
N HIS A 576 8.42 -15.50 11.54
CA HIS A 576 8.79 -16.17 10.31
C HIS A 576 7.85 -17.33 9.99
N ARG A 577 7.48 -18.14 11.00
CA ARG A 577 6.50 -19.22 10.85
C ARG A 577 5.10 -18.69 10.53
N ALA A 578 4.67 -17.61 11.18
CA ALA A 578 3.37 -16.99 10.90
C ALA A 578 3.30 -16.46 9.45
N ARG A 579 4.36 -15.80 8.98
CA ARG A 579 4.40 -15.18 7.65
C ARG A 579 4.63 -16.18 6.52
N PHE A 580 5.56 -17.13 6.70
CA PHE A 580 6.02 -18.01 5.63
C PHE A 580 5.63 -19.48 5.82
N GLY A 581 5.05 -19.85 6.97
CA GLY A 581 4.60 -21.21 7.27
C GLY A 581 5.68 -22.15 7.80
N PHE A 582 6.93 -21.69 7.92
CA PHE A 582 8.07 -22.48 8.41
C PHE A 582 9.11 -21.60 9.12
N HIS A 583 10.10 -22.21 9.77
CA HIS A 583 11.33 -21.55 10.21
C HIS A 583 12.53 -22.42 9.77
N SER A 584 13.74 -21.85 9.74
CA SER A 584 14.96 -22.52 9.29
C SER A 584 15.97 -22.65 10.44
N PRO A 585 15.80 -23.65 11.33
CA PRO A 585 16.66 -23.82 12.51
C PRO A 585 18.12 -24.12 12.13
N GLU A 586 18.37 -24.54 10.90
CA GLU A 586 19.71 -24.77 10.36
C GLU A 586 20.47 -23.48 9.98
N ARG A 587 19.81 -22.32 10.00
CA ARG A 587 20.39 -21.04 9.57
C ARG A 587 20.64 -20.11 10.75
N ALA A 588 21.80 -19.43 10.72
CA ALA A 588 22.09 -18.36 11.67
C ALA A 588 21.14 -17.17 11.47
N ILE A 589 20.81 -16.49 12.56
CA ILE A 589 20.06 -15.24 12.56
C ILE A 589 21.06 -14.09 12.69
N VAL A 590 20.86 -13.05 11.88
CA VAL A 590 21.69 -11.84 11.87
C VAL A 590 20.81 -10.61 12.02
N PHE A 591 21.34 -9.57 12.65
CA PHE A 591 20.80 -8.22 12.54
C PHE A 591 20.97 -7.74 11.10
N ASP A 592 19.95 -7.05 10.59
CA ASP A 592 20.02 -6.26 9.36
C ASP A 592 20.14 -4.78 9.70
N MET A 593 19.24 -4.31 10.57
CA MET A 593 19.11 -2.90 10.94
C MET A 593 18.62 -2.77 12.39
N LEU A 594 18.99 -1.66 13.01
CA LEU A 594 18.50 -1.23 14.32
C LEU A 594 17.64 0.01 14.15
N ALA A 595 16.53 0.08 14.89
CA ALA A 595 15.62 1.21 14.84
C ALA A 595 15.22 1.68 16.25
N VAL A 596 15.20 3.00 16.43
CA VAL A 596 14.69 3.66 17.62
C VAL A 596 13.59 4.63 17.24
N GLU A 597 12.48 4.55 17.95
CA GLU A 597 11.39 5.50 17.88
C GLU A 597 11.27 6.24 19.21
N ALA A 598 11.40 7.57 19.17
CA ALA A 598 11.06 8.45 20.28
C ALA A 598 9.66 9.01 20.07
N VAL A 599 8.80 8.89 21.09
CA VAL A 599 7.40 9.34 21.05
C VAL A 599 7.16 10.36 22.14
N GLY A 600 6.73 11.56 21.74
CA GLY A 600 6.27 12.62 22.63
C GLY A 600 4.75 12.76 22.56
N HIS A 601 4.07 12.40 23.63
CA HIS A 601 2.60 12.42 23.65
C HIS A 601 2.04 13.84 23.65
N THR A 602 1.17 14.17 22.70
CA THR A 602 0.65 15.55 22.55
C THR A 602 -0.68 15.82 23.26
N GLY A 603 -1.35 14.78 23.78
CA GLY A 603 -2.57 14.90 24.59
C GLY A 603 -3.55 13.73 24.39
N ALA A 604 -4.61 13.68 25.20
CA ALA A 604 -5.69 12.70 25.07
C ALA A 604 -6.73 13.15 24.02
N ALA A 605 -7.38 12.17 23.37
CA ALA A 605 -8.49 12.41 22.46
C ALA A 605 -9.59 13.27 23.15
N PRO A 606 -10.27 14.15 22.40
CA PRO A 606 -11.40 14.89 22.96
C PRO A 606 -12.46 13.89 23.45
N GLY A 607 -13.04 14.16 24.63
CA GLY A 607 -14.12 13.35 25.15
C GLY A 607 -15.35 13.52 24.27
N MET A 608 -15.73 12.46 23.54
CA MET A 608 -16.93 12.45 22.72
C MET A 608 -18.11 11.84 23.47
N SER A 609 -19.30 12.36 23.19
CA SER A 609 -20.56 11.84 23.71
C SER A 609 -21.51 11.62 22.55
N ALA A 610 -22.27 10.53 22.62
CA ALA A 610 -23.35 10.29 21.67
C ALA A 610 -24.34 11.48 21.66
N PRO A 611 -24.97 11.75 20.50
CA PRO A 611 -26.04 12.73 20.42
C PRO A 611 -27.21 12.41 21.35
N THR A 612 -28.10 13.38 21.56
CA THR A 612 -29.37 13.18 22.27
C THR A 612 -30.51 13.25 21.27
N GLY A 613 -31.25 12.17 21.09
CA GLY A 613 -32.44 12.13 20.23
C GLY A 613 -33.28 10.88 20.48
N ASP A 614 -34.46 10.83 19.87
CA ASP A 614 -35.42 9.73 20.01
C ASP A 614 -35.12 8.54 19.10
N GLY A 615 -34.15 8.67 18.19
CA GLY A 615 -33.78 7.65 17.22
C GLY A 615 -34.85 7.37 16.16
N ALA A 616 -35.82 8.27 15.97
CA ALA A 616 -36.84 8.11 14.95
C ALA A 616 -36.25 8.30 13.53
N PRO A 617 -36.76 7.57 12.50
CA PRO A 617 -36.39 7.83 11.12
C PRO A 617 -36.73 9.27 10.72
N LEU A 618 -35.78 9.96 10.08
CA LEU A 618 -35.98 11.27 9.45
C LEU A 618 -36.98 11.16 8.29
N ASP A 619 -36.90 10.07 7.51
CA ASP A 619 -37.73 9.84 6.33
C ASP A 619 -37.84 8.34 6.01
N HIS A 620 -38.72 7.97 5.07
CA HIS A 620 -38.74 6.66 4.42
C HIS A 620 -38.54 6.84 2.92
N VAL A 621 -37.45 6.28 2.41
CA VAL A 621 -36.98 6.50 1.04
C VAL A 621 -36.98 5.19 0.25
N ARG A 622 -37.03 5.28 -1.08
CA ARG A 622 -36.88 4.12 -1.95
C ARG A 622 -35.41 3.83 -2.22
N ALA A 623 -35.01 2.58 -2.00
CA ALA A 623 -33.69 2.07 -2.32
C ALA A 623 -33.77 0.66 -2.92
N TRP A 624 -32.78 0.32 -3.74
CA TRP A 624 -32.62 -0.99 -4.38
C TRP A 624 -31.55 -1.81 -3.66
N PHE A 625 -31.96 -2.99 -3.21
CA PHE A 625 -31.06 -4.03 -2.70
C PHE A 625 -31.28 -5.29 -3.55
N ASP A 626 -32.23 -6.15 -3.15
CA ASP A 626 -32.75 -7.27 -3.95
C ASP A 626 -34.00 -6.88 -4.75
N GLY A 627 -34.12 -5.59 -5.05
CA GLY A 627 -35.31 -4.95 -5.59
C GLY A 627 -35.65 -3.64 -4.85
N TRP A 628 -36.55 -2.85 -5.43
CA TRP A 628 -37.02 -1.60 -4.84
C TRP A 628 -37.86 -1.86 -3.57
N GLN A 629 -37.45 -1.25 -2.46
CA GLN A 629 -38.19 -1.28 -1.20
C GLN A 629 -38.14 0.08 -0.49
N GLN A 630 -39.07 0.30 0.43
CA GLN A 630 -39.07 1.47 1.32
C GLN A 630 -38.15 1.17 2.51
N VAL A 631 -37.17 2.04 2.75
CA VAL A 631 -36.19 1.90 3.83
C VAL A 631 -36.18 3.15 4.70
N PRO A 632 -36.01 3.00 6.03
CA PRO A 632 -35.88 4.15 6.91
C PRO A 632 -34.55 4.86 6.66
N LEU A 633 -34.60 6.19 6.59
CA LEU A 633 -33.46 7.08 6.56
C LEU A 633 -33.35 7.78 7.91
N TYR A 634 -32.19 7.69 8.55
CA TYR A 634 -31.92 8.30 9.86
C TYR A 634 -30.92 9.44 9.70
N ASP A 635 -31.07 10.50 10.50
CA ASP A 635 -30.02 11.48 10.73
C ASP A 635 -29.15 11.00 11.90
N ARG A 636 -27.84 10.87 11.66
CA ARG A 636 -26.90 10.44 12.71
C ARG A 636 -26.98 11.34 13.95
N ALA A 637 -27.26 12.63 13.79
CA ALA A 637 -27.31 13.59 14.90
C ALA A 637 -28.49 13.36 15.86
N THR A 638 -29.48 12.52 15.51
CA THR A 638 -30.63 12.20 16.38
C THR A 638 -30.55 10.79 16.98
N LEU A 639 -29.50 10.04 16.67
CA LEU A 639 -29.30 8.69 17.20
C LEU A 639 -28.58 8.73 18.56
N GLY A 640 -29.34 8.51 19.64
CA GLY A 640 -28.78 8.44 20.99
C GLY A 640 -27.96 7.19 21.28
N ALA A 641 -27.18 7.22 22.36
CA ALA A 641 -26.44 6.05 22.84
C ALA A 641 -27.37 4.84 23.04
N GLY A 642 -26.98 3.68 22.52
CA GLY A 642 -27.74 2.44 22.54
C GLY A 642 -28.82 2.33 21.46
N ALA A 643 -28.99 3.33 20.59
CA ALA A 643 -29.87 3.22 19.43
C ALA A 643 -29.44 2.05 18.54
N ARG A 644 -30.41 1.22 18.13
CA ARG A 644 -30.20 0.04 17.28
C ARG A 644 -30.98 0.16 15.99
N LEU A 645 -30.30 -0.06 14.87
CA LEU A 645 -30.87 0.01 13.53
C LEU A 645 -30.73 -1.35 12.85
N THR A 646 -31.79 -1.87 12.25
CA THR A 646 -31.75 -3.12 11.48
C THR A 646 -31.74 -2.79 9.99
N GLY A 647 -30.81 -3.37 9.25
CA GLY A 647 -30.76 -3.22 7.79
C GLY A 647 -31.91 -3.94 7.08
N PRO A 648 -32.33 -3.49 5.89
CA PRO A 648 -31.77 -2.38 5.13
C PRO A 648 -32.16 -1.00 5.68
N ALA A 649 -31.17 -0.13 5.90
CA ALA A 649 -31.37 1.23 6.41
C ALA A 649 -30.27 2.18 5.88
N ILE A 650 -30.58 3.47 5.84
CA ILE A 650 -29.62 4.52 5.42
C ILE A 650 -29.44 5.50 6.59
N VAL A 651 -28.19 5.86 6.89
CA VAL A 651 -27.87 6.88 7.89
C VAL A 651 -27.12 8.01 7.20
N THR A 652 -27.69 9.21 7.19
CA THR A 652 -27.02 10.42 6.70
C THR A 652 -26.28 11.12 7.84
N GLU A 653 -25.15 11.74 7.53
CA GLU A 653 -24.38 12.55 8.45
C GLU A 653 -23.72 13.73 7.71
N ALA A 654 -23.20 14.71 8.45
CA ALA A 654 -22.63 15.92 7.87
C ALA A 654 -21.48 15.65 6.88
N THR A 655 -20.75 14.55 7.06
CA THR A 655 -19.56 14.21 6.27
C THR A 655 -19.72 13.01 5.35
N GLY A 656 -20.92 12.40 5.24
CA GLY A 656 -21.11 11.19 4.44
C GLY A 656 -22.48 10.53 4.55
N THR A 657 -22.58 9.33 3.99
CA THR A 657 -23.78 8.47 4.06
C THR A 657 -23.35 7.04 4.34
N ASN A 658 -23.99 6.39 5.31
CA ASN A 658 -23.75 5.01 5.69
C ASN A 658 -24.92 4.13 5.25
N VAL A 659 -24.63 3.04 4.56
CA VAL A 659 -25.63 2.06 4.12
C VAL A 659 -25.52 0.82 4.98
N ILE A 660 -26.58 0.50 5.73
CA ILE A 660 -26.69 -0.73 6.51
C ILE A 660 -27.37 -1.77 5.64
N GLU A 661 -26.61 -2.74 5.14
CA GLU A 661 -27.12 -3.80 4.26
C GLU A 661 -28.09 -4.76 4.98
N PRO A 662 -28.96 -5.48 4.25
CA PRO A 662 -29.76 -6.57 4.81
C PRO A 662 -28.90 -7.58 5.59
N GLY A 663 -29.40 -8.02 6.76
CA GLY A 663 -28.69 -8.94 7.65
C GLY A 663 -27.56 -8.31 8.48
N TRP A 664 -27.40 -6.99 8.41
CA TRP A 664 -26.57 -6.21 9.32
C TRP A 664 -27.44 -5.44 10.31
N THR A 665 -26.88 -5.18 11.50
CA THR A 665 -27.45 -4.25 12.48
C THR A 665 -26.41 -3.21 12.85
N ALA A 666 -26.84 -2.00 13.16
CA ALA A 666 -25.97 -0.96 13.69
C ALA A 666 -26.37 -0.61 15.14
N GLU A 667 -25.39 -0.32 15.98
CA GLU A 667 -25.55 0.15 17.35
C GLU A 667 -24.72 1.41 17.57
N VAL A 668 -25.31 2.43 18.21
CA VAL A 668 -24.58 3.65 18.61
C VAL A 668 -24.00 3.44 20.01
N ASP A 669 -22.69 3.56 20.16
CA ASP A 669 -22.03 3.46 21.47
C ASP A 669 -22.13 4.76 22.29
N ALA A 670 -21.54 4.79 23.48
CA ALA A 670 -21.56 5.97 24.35
C ALA A 670 -20.80 7.19 23.78
N GLN A 671 -19.87 6.97 22.86
CA GLN A 671 -19.06 7.99 22.19
C GLN A 671 -19.70 8.47 20.87
N GLY A 672 -20.84 7.88 20.46
CA GLY A 672 -21.51 8.18 19.20
C GLY A 672 -20.99 7.37 18.00
N ASN A 673 -20.07 6.43 18.22
CA ASN A 673 -19.59 5.54 17.18
C ASN A 673 -20.72 4.62 16.71
N LEU A 674 -20.74 4.35 15.40
CA LEU A 674 -21.72 3.44 14.80
C LEU A 674 -21.02 2.09 14.57
N ILE A 675 -21.43 1.09 15.34
CA ILE A 675 -20.87 -0.27 15.33
C ILE A 675 -21.82 -1.17 14.57
N LEU A 676 -21.38 -1.67 13.42
CA LEU A 676 -22.17 -2.55 12.56
C LEU A 676 -21.77 -4.00 12.80
N ALA A 677 -22.78 -4.86 12.98
CA ALA A 677 -22.60 -6.26 13.31
C ALA A 677 -23.35 -7.19 12.36
N ARG A 678 -22.60 -8.22 11.96
CA ARG A 678 -22.99 -9.44 11.25
C ARG A 678 -24.07 -10.27 11.95
N THR A 679 -25.38 -10.01 11.83
CA THR A 679 -26.38 -10.79 12.62
C THR A 679 -26.90 -12.04 11.94
N GLU A 680 -27.03 -12.04 10.61
CA GLU A 680 -27.40 -13.25 9.86
C GLU A 680 -26.16 -13.89 9.23
N ALA A 681 -26.26 -15.17 8.88
CA ALA A 681 -25.21 -15.76 8.06
C ALA A 681 -25.40 -15.28 6.62
N LYS A 682 -24.32 -14.88 5.94
CA LYS A 682 -24.39 -14.58 4.52
C LYS A 682 -24.93 -15.81 3.79
N ALA A 683 -26.08 -15.65 3.13
CA ALA A 683 -26.56 -16.65 2.20
C ALA A 683 -25.43 -16.90 1.20
N ARG A 684 -25.02 -18.16 1.03
CA ARG A 684 -24.10 -18.51 -0.05
C ARG A 684 -24.73 -18.00 -1.35
N PRO A 685 -23.94 -17.40 -2.27
CA PRO A 685 -24.48 -17.06 -3.57
C PRO A 685 -25.22 -18.28 -4.13
N PRO A 686 -26.37 -18.08 -4.81
CA PRO A 686 -27.05 -19.19 -5.46
C PRO A 686 -26.01 -19.95 -6.29
N ALA A 687 -26.09 -21.29 -6.30
CA ALA A 687 -25.13 -22.13 -7.01
C ALA A 687 -24.89 -21.52 -8.41
N ALA A 688 -23.72 -20.93 -8.61
CA ALA A 688 -23.39 -20.32 -9.87
C ALA A 688 -23.50 -21.40 -10.94
N GLY A 689 -24.17 -21.08 -12.05
CA GLY A 689 -24.24 -21.99 -13.17
C GLY A 689 -22.86 -22.21 -13.78
N THR A 690 -22.71 -23.26 -14.58
CA THR A 690 -21.52 -23.46 -15.42
C THR A 690 -21.55 -22.60 -16.69
N GLU A 691 -22.66 -21.91 -16.96
CA GLU A 691 -22.80 -20.97 -18.07
C GLU A 691 -22.04 -19.66 -17.80
N VAL A 692 -21.58 -19.01 -18.87
CA VAL A 692 -20.84 -17.76 -18.79
C VAL A 692 -21.76 -16.62 -18.34
N ASP A 693 -21.42 -16.01 -17.21
CA ASP A 693 -22.02 -14.77 -16.71
C ASP A 693 -20.95 -13.67 -16.76
N PRO A 694 -21.18 -12.52 -17.45
CA PRO A 694 -20.18 -11.46 -17.60
C PRO A 694 -19.67 -10.86 -16.28
N VAL A 695 -20.48 -10.86 -15.22
CA VAL A 695 -20.07 -10.38 -13.90
C VAL A 695 -19.22 -11.44 -13.21
N LEU A 696 -19.67 -12.71 -13.21
CA LEU A 696 -18.90 -13.79 -12.62
C LEU A 696 -17.58 -14.04 -13.35
N LEU A 697 -17.53 -13.82 -14.66
CA LEU A 697 -16.31 -13.94 -15.46
C LEU A 697 -15.21 -13.03 -14.91
N GLU A 698 -15.54 -11.77 -14.63
CA GLU A 698 -14.61 -10.81 -14.04
C GLU A 698 -14.26 -11.18 -12.58
N VAL A 699 -15.22 -11.69 -11.81
CA VAL A 699 -14.97 -12.18 -10.43
C VAL A 699 -13.98 -13.33 -10.41
N PHE A 700 -14.15 -14.34 -11.27
CA PHE A 700 -13.25 -15.49 -11.34
C PHE A 700 -11.88 -15.11 -11.91
N ASN A 701 -11.83 -14.22 -12.91
CA ASN A 701 -10.58 -13.67 -13.43
C ASN A 701 -9.74 -13.03 -12.30
N ASN A 702 -10.33 -12.10 -11.54
CA ASN A 702 -9.65 -11.45 -10.42
C ASN A 702 -9.25 -12.42 -9.32
N LEU A 703 -10.06 -13.45 -9.08
CA LEU A 703 -9.78 -14.48 -8.08
C LEU A 703 -8.59 -15.37 -8.48
N PHE A 704 -8.51 -15.85 -9.72
CA PHE A 704 -7.39 -16.67 -10.18
C PHE A 704 -6.09 -15.85 -10.24
N MET A 705 -6.16 -14.60 -10.72
CA MET A 705 -5.02 -13.68 -10.70
C MET A 705 -4.52 -13.42 -9.27
N SER A 706 -5.44 -13.19 -8.33
CA SER A 706 -5.08 -12.99 -6.91
C SER A 706 -4.35 -14.20 -6.32
N VAL A 707 -4.73 -15.43 -6.67
CA VAL A 707 -4.03 -16.63 -6.22
C VAL A 707 -2.62 -16.70 -6.82
N ALA A 708 -2.47 -16.43 -8.12
CA ALA A 708 -1.16 -16.45 -8.77
C ALA A 708 -0.22 -15.37 -8.18
N ASP A 709 -0.73 -14.17 -7.91
CA ASP A 709 0.01 -13.08 -7.26
C ASP A 709 0.48 -13.49 -5.85
N GLN A 710 -0.37 -14.14 -5.04
CA GLN A 710 0.01 -14.64 -3.73
C GLN A 710 1.12 -15.70 -3.80
N MET A 711 1.07 -16.60 -4.80
CA MET A 711 2.17 -17.53 -5.05
C MET A 711 3.47 -16.78 -5.35
N GLY A 712 3.40 -15.74 -6.19
CA GLY A 712 4.55 -14.93 -6.56
C GLY A 712 5.15 -14.16 -5.38
N ALA A 713 4.31 -13.57 -4.53
CA ALA A 713 4.74 -12.91 -3.30
C ALA A 713 5.43 -13.88 -2.34
N THR A 714 4.89 -15.09 -2.16
CA THR A 714 5.53 -16.13 -1.34
C THR A 714 6.91 -16.51 -1.89
N LEU A 715 7.04 -16.68 -3.21
CA LEU A 715 8.31 -17.01 -3.85
C LEU A 715 9.35 -15.90 -3.66
N ALA A 716 8.98 -14.65 -3.97
CA ALA A 716 9.87 -13.50 -3.81
C ALA A 716 10.37 -13.33 -2.36
N ASN A 717 9.49 -13.53 -1.37
CA ASN A 717 9.82 -13.30 0.04
C ASN A 717 10.66 -14.42 0.66
N THR A 718 10.62 -15.64 0.12
CA THR A 718 11.29 -16.82 0.70
C THR A 718 12.54 -17.25 -0.08
N ALA A 719 12.78 -16.71 -1.27
CA ALA A 719 13.94 -17.02 -2.10
C ALA A 719 15.25 -16.43 -1.56
N TRP A 720 16.37 -17.09 -1.90
CA TRP A 720 17.72 -16.68 -1.52
C TRP A 720 18.42 -15.94 -2.68
N SER A 721 18.23 -16.31 -3.94
CA SER A 721 18.92 -15.62 -5.03
C SER A 721 18.42 -14.19 -5.27
N VAL A 722 19.34 -13.28 -5.60
CA VAL A 722 19.02 -11.90 -6.03
C VAL A 722 18.16 -11.86 -7.29
N ASN A 723 18.31 -12.87 -8.16
CA ASN A 723 17.52 -13.01 -9.39
C ASN A 723 16.02 -13.16 -9.07
N ILE A 724 15.66 -14.06 -8.16
CA ILE A 724 14.26 -14.27 -7.80
C ILE A 724 13.75 -13.13 -6.92
N LYS A 725 14.47 -12.77 -5.84
CA LYS A 725 13.91 -11.88 -4.81
C LYS A 725 13.98 -10.37 -5.11
N GLU A 726 14.96 -9.91 -5.90
CA GLU A 726 15.11 -8.47 -6.23
C GLU A 726 14.85 -8.18 -7.71
N ARG A 727 15.33 -9.06 -8.60
CA ARG A 727 15.13 -8.91 -10.04
C ARG A 727 13.76 -9.39 -10.52
N LEU A 728 13.04 -10.13 -9.66
CA LEU A 728 11.75 -10.76 -9.93
C LEU A 728 11.78 -11.68 -11.16
N ASP A 729 12.91 -12.37 -11.36
CA ASP A 729 13.15 -13.29 -12.46
C ASP A 729 12.59 -14.68 -12.14
N PHE A 730 11.26 -14.74 -12.01
CA PHE A 730 10.50 -15.95 -11.76
C PHE A 730 9.13 -15.84 -12.42
N SER A 731 8.26 -16.86 -12.35
CA SER A 731 6.84 -16.78 -12.72
C SER A 731 6.05 -17.82 -11.92
N CYS A 732 4.86 -17.46 -11.46
CA CYS A 732 3.92 -18.37 -10.79
C CYS A 732 2.61 -18.42 -11.58
N ALA A 733 2.04 -19.61 -11.76
CA ALA A 733 0.89 -19.81 -12.62
C ALA A 733 -0.02 -20.96 -12.17
N ILE A 734 -1.31 -20.83 -12.53
CA ILE A 734 -2.37 -21.81 -12.36
C ILE A 734 -2.69 -22.42 -13.71
N PHE A 735 -2.87 -23.73 -13.74
CA PHE A 735 -3.21 -24.49 -14.93
C PHE A 735 -4.44 -25.36 -14.67
N ASP A 736 -5.25 -25.54 -15.70
CA ASP A 736 -6.45 -26.38 -15.67
C ASP A 736 -6.12 -27.89 -15.68
N GLU A 737 -7.14 -28.75 -15.78
CA GLU A 737 -6.94 -30.20 -15.85
C GLU A 737 -6.17 -30.70 -17.09
N ASN A 738 -6.05 -29.88 -18.13
CA ASN A 738 -5.35 -30.20 -19.38
C ASN A 738 -3.90 -29.67 -19.38
N GLY A 739 -3.53 -28.91 -18.34
CA GLY A 739 -2.23 -28.24 -18.25
C GLY A 739 -2.17 -26.95 -19.06
N ASP A 740 -3.32 -26.36 -19.42
CA ASP A 740 -3.40 -25.08 -20.11
C ASP A 740 -3.43 -23.93 -19.10
N LEU A 741 -2.76 -22.83 -19.45
CA LEU A 741 -2.59 -21.68 -18.56
C LEU A 741 -3.94 -21.01 -18.29
N VAL A 742 -4.27 -20.76 -17.03
CA VAL A 742 -5.49 -20.07 -16.60
C VAL A 742 -5.18 -18.65 -16.13
N ALA A 743 -4.20 -18.52 -15.23
CA ALA A 743 -3.79 -17.24 -14.66
C ALA A 743 -2.31 -17.30 -14.26
N ASN A 744 -1.65 -16.14 -14.25
CA ASN A 744 -0.25 -16.03 -13.88
C ASN A 744 0.07 -14.69 -13.20
N ALA A 745 1.04 -14.72 -12.31
CA ALA A 745 1.65 -13.49 -11.81
C ALA A 745 2.57 -12.89 -12.90
N PRO A 746 2.54 -11.57 -13.14
CA PRO A 746 3.26 -10.94 -14.23
C PRO A 746 4.72 -10.68 -13.85
N HIS A 747 5.60 -11.64 -14.11
CA HIS A 747 7.02 -11.53 -13.77
C HIS A 747 7.93 -11.66 -15.00
N VAL A 748 7.87 -12.79 -15.73
CA VAL A 748 8.71 -13.01 -16.93
C VAL A 748 7.93 -13.69 -18.07
N PRO A 749 7.78 -13.08 -19.28
CA PRO A 749 6.92 -13.62 -20.34
C PRO A 749 7.43 -14.93 -20.93
N VAL A 750 8.76 -15.07 -21.04
CA VAL A 750 9.37 -16.25 -21.66
C VAL A 750 9.09 -17.52 -20.86
N HIS A 751 8.91 -17.41 -19.54
CA HIS A 751 8.48 -18.51 -18.69
C HIS A 751 7.08 -19.01 -19.07
N LEU A 752 6.13 -18.09 -19.32
CA LEU A 752 4.72 -18.40 -19.48
C LEU A 752 4.44 -19.24 -20.73
N GLY A 753 5.11 -18.92 -21.84
CA GLY A 753 4.89 -19.60 -23.11
C GLY A 753 5.30 -21.09 -23.12
N SER A 754 6.15 -21.52 -22.19
CA SER A 754 6.70 -22.88 -22.16
C SER A 754 6.31 -23.68 -20.91
N MET A 755 5.88 -23.01 -19.82
CA MET A 755 5.46 -23.69 -18.59
C MET A 755 4.32 -24.69 -18.82
N GLY A 756 3.35 -24.41 -19.70
CA GLY A 756 2.28 -25.37 -20.02
C GLY A 756 2.82 -26.72 -20.49
N GLU A 757 3.91 -26.75 -21.28
CA GLU A 757 4.53 -28.01 -21.69
C GLU A 757 5.28 -28.70 -20.55
N SER A 758 5.86 -27.94 -19.61
CA SER A 758 6.42 -28.51 -18.38
C SER A 758 5.35 -29.18 -17.52
N ILE A 759 4.18 -28.56 -17.38
CA ILE A 759 3.02 -29.14 -16.67
C ILE A 759 2.58 -30.43 -17.36
N ARG A 760 2.35 -30.40 -18.68
CA ARG A 760 1.96 -31.61 -19.45
C ARG A 760 3.01 -32.72 -19.39
N THR A 761 4.30 -32.39 -19.33
CA THR A 761 5.37 -33.38 -19.13
C THR A 761 5.24 -34.08 -17.77
N VAL A 762 4.98 -33.33 -16.70
CA VAL A 762 4.74 -33.89 -15.37
C VAL A 762 3.46 -34.72 -15.36
N MET A 763 2.38 -34.25 -15.98
CA MET A 763 1.11 -34.98 -16.11
C MET A 763 1.31 -36.34 -16.81
N ARG A 764 2.00 -36.38 -17.96
CA ARG A 764 2.26 -37.62 -18.71
C ARG A 764 3.01 -38.67 -17.90
N ARG A 765 3.91 -38.23 -17.01
CA ARG A 765 4.76 -39.14 -16.22
C ARG A 765 4.15 -39.52 -14.87
N TRP A 766 3.46 -38.60 -14.21
CA TRP A 766 3.06 -38.72 -12.81
C TRP A 766 1.54 -38.60 -12.58
N GLY A 767 0.74 -38.26 -13.57
CA GLY A 767 -0.70 -37.97 -13.40
C GLY A 767 -1.51 -39.10 -12.74
N GLU A 768 -1.10 -40.36 -12.93
CA GLU A 768 -1.76 -41.53 -12.31
C GLU A 768 -1.19 -41.90 -10.92
N THR A 769 0.07 -41.55 -10.67
CA THR A 769 0.84 -42.00 -9.49
C THR A 769 1.03 -40.92 -8.44
N ALA A 770 0.87 -39.65 -8.80
CA ALA A 770 0.98 -38.53 -7.88
C ALA A 770 -0.02 -38.65 -6.72
N ARG A 771 0.40 -38.11 -5.57
CA ARG A 771 -0.37 -38.07 -4.33
C ARG A 771 -0.48 -36.63 -3.81
N PRO A 772 -1.46 -36.34 -2.95
CA PRO A 772 -1.52 -35.04 -2.28
C PRO A 772 -0.20 -34.72 -1.57
N GLY A 773 0.35 -33.53 -1.83
CA GLY A 773 1.62 -33.08 -1.25
C GLY A 773 2.87 -33.43 -2.06
N ASP A 774 2.74 -34.04 -3.23
CA ASP A 774 3.87 -34.25 -4.15
C ASP A 774 4.24 -32.95 -4.90
N ALA A 775 5.52 -32.82 -5.26
CA ALA A 775 5.99 -31.79 -6.18
C ALA A 775 7.18 -32.32 -7.02
N PHE A 776 7.29 -31.82 -8.25
CA PHE A 776 8.27 -32.28 -9.23
C PHE A 776 9.08 -31.10 -9.77
N MET A 777 10.34 -31.31 -10.13
CA MET A 777 11.19 -30.26 -10.73
C MET A 777 11.75 -30.65 -12.10
N LEU A 778 11.90 -29.65 -12.98
CA LEU A 778 12.51 -29.76 -14.30
C LEU A 778 13.03 -28.42 -14.84
N ASN A 779 14.07 -28.44 -15.66
CA ASN A 779 14.57 -27.29 -16.44
C ASN A 779 14.90 -27.65 -17.90
N SER A 780 14.74 -28.92 -18.29
CA SER A 780 15.11 -29.43 -19.61
C SER A 780 14.35 -28.69 -20.72
N PRO A 781 15.06 -28.01 -21.64
CA PRO A 781 14.41 -27.29 -22.74
C PRO A 781 13.62 -28.20 -23.68
N PHE A 782 13.95 -29.49 -23.71
CA PHE A 782 13.23 -30.49 -24.49
C PHE A 782 11.84 -30.82 -23.92
N ASN A 783 11.57 -30.43 -22.67
CA ASN A 783 10.35 -30.74 -21.92
C ASN A 783 9.72 -29.48 -21.29
N GLY A 784 9.78 -28.36 -22.03
CA GLY A 784 9.14 -27.10 -21.64
C GLY A 784 10.00 -26.19 -20.77
N GLY A 785 11.27 -26.53 -20.49
CA GLY A 785 12.24 -25.57 -19.96
C GLY A 785 12.57 -24.47 -20.97
N THR A 786 13.02 -23.31 -20.47
CA THR A 786 13.43 -22.16 -21.30
C THR A 786 14.94 -22.19 -21.56
N HIS A 787 15.69 -22.21 -20.47
CA HIS A 787 17.13 -22.47 -20.41
C HIS A 787 17.42 -23.08 -19.03
N LEU A 788 18.62 -23.62 -18.83
CA LEU A 788 18.90 -24.43 -17.65
C LEU A 788 18.78 -23.71 -16.30
N PRO A 789 19.14 -22.42 -16.18
CA PRO A 789 18.93 -21.68 -14.93
C PRO A 789 17.47 -21.58 -14.49
N ASP A 790 16.52 -21.68 -15.42
CA ASP A 790 15.09 -21.60 -15.12
C ASP A 790 14.54 -22.97 -14.70
N VAL A 791 14.50 -23.23 -13.40
CA VAL A 791 13.95 -24.47 -12.87
C VAL A 791 12.46 -24.28 -12.59
N THR A 792 11.63 -25.17 -13.11
CA THR A 792 10.18 -25.22 -12.89
C THR A 792 9.85 -26.25 -11.83
N VAL A 793 9.08 -25.85 -10.81
CA VAL A 793 8.49 -26.74 -9.82
C VAL A 793 6.98 -26.85 -10.07
N VAL A 794 6.49 -28.08 -10.18
CA VAL A 794 5.10 -28.40 -10.53
C VAL A 794 4.44 -29.17 -9.39
N SER A 795 3.23 -28.76 -9.01
CA SER A 795 2.46 -29.40 -7.93
C SER A 795 1.01 -29.66 -8.37
N PRO A 796 0.49 -30.90 -8.21
CA PRO A 796 -0.91 -31.21 -8.43
C PRO A 796 -1.81 -30.69 -7.30
N VAL A 797 -3.01 -30.21 -7.64
CA VAL A 797 -4.05 -29.80 -6.70
C VAL A 797 -5.16 -30.83 -6.66
N PHE A 798 -5.37 -31.46 -5.50
CA PHE A 798 -6.40 -32.47 -5.33
C PHE A 798 -7.70 -31.88 -4.76
N ILE A 799 -8.83 -32.20 -5.39
CA ILE A 799 -10.18 -31.94 -4.88
C ILE A 799 -10.95 -33.26 -4.90
N ASN A 800 -11.52 -33.67 -3.76
CA ASN A 800 -12.21 -34.96 -3.61
C ASN A 800 -11.36 -36.15 -4.14
N GLU A 801 -10.09 -36.20 -3.75
CA GLU A 801 -9.11 -37.24 -4.10
C GLU A 801 -8.75 -37.34 -5.61
N ARG A 802 -9.20 -36.39 -6.43
CA ARG A 802 -8.82 -36.29 -7.84
C ARG A 802 -7.99 -35.05 -8.09
N ILE A 803 -7.00 -35.17 -8.97
CA ILE A 803 -6.28 -33.99 -9.47
C ILE A 803 -7.29 -33.14 -10.24
N ALA A 804 -7.53 -31.93 -9.76
CA ALA A 804 -8.46 -30.98 -10.37
C ALA A 804 -7.70 -29.92 -11.18
N PHE A 805 -6.56 -29.46 -10.67
CA PHE A 805 -5.78 -28.36 -11.23
C PHE A 805 -4.27 -28.61 -11.03
N TRP A 806 -3.44 -27.80 -11.68
CA TRP A 806 -1.99 -27.85 -11.52
C TRP A 806 -1.43 -26.46 -11.21
N LEU A 807 -0.33 -26.42 -10.47
CA LEU A 807 0.40 -25.20 -10.13
C LEU A 807 1.83 -25.31 -10.64
N GLY A 808 2.34 -24.20 -11.16
CA GLY A 808 3.72 -24.09 -11.61
C GLY A 808 4.38 -22.84 -11.04
N SER A 809 5.62 -23.00 -10.57
CA SER A 809 6.51 -21.89 -10.25
C SER A 809 7.85 -22.11 -10.94
N ARG A 810 8.30 -21.14 -11.72
CA ARG A 810 9.61 -21.16 -12.39
C ARG A 810 10.47 -20.05 -11.83
N GLY A 811 11.69 -20.35 -11.40
CA GLY A 811 12.63 -19.36 -10.88
C GLY A 811 13.97 -19.44 -11.59
N HIS A 812 14.56 -18.29 -11.90
CA HIS A 812 15.91 -18.22 -12.45
C HIS A 812 16.94 -18.35 -11.34
N HIS A 813 17.57 -19.51 -11.24
CA HIS A 813 18.66 -19.73 -10.29
C HIS A 813 19.92 -18.97 -10.72
N ALA A 814 20.64 -18.38 -9.77
CA ALA A 814 21.87 -17.63 -10.06
C ALA A 814 23.00 -18.53 -10.61
N ASP A 815 22.94 -19.83 -10.29
CA ASP A 815 23.90 -20.84 -10.69
C ASP A 815 23.19 -22.18 -10.82
N ILE A 816 23.36 -22.91 -11.91
CA ILE A 816 22.92 -24.31 -12.05
C ILE A 816 24.07 -25.19 -12.55
N GLY A 817 25.31 -24.75 -12.32
CA GLY A 817 26.53 -25.36 -12.83
C GLY A 817 26.97 -24.79 -14.18
N GLY A 818 27.49 -25.66 -15.06
CA GLY A 818 27.97 -25.27 -16.38
C GLY A 818 29.42 -24.80 -16.40
N ARG A 819 29.88 -24.29 -17.54
CA ARG A 819 31.31 -23.99 -17.74
C ARG A 819 31.75 -22.67 -17.10
N THR A 820 30.84 -21.71 -16.95
CA THR A 820 31.08 -20.38 -16.36
C THR A 820 30.04 -20.06 -15.27
N PRO A 821 30.41 -19.30 -14.22
CA PRO A 821 29.45 -18.78 -13.23
C PRO A 821 28.32 -18.00 -13.89
N GLY A 822 27.09 -18.15 -13.39
CA GLY A 822 25.90 -17.54 -14.00
C GLY A 822 25.23 -18.37 -15.09
N SER A 823 25.83 -19.48 -15.52
CA SER A 823 25.20 -20.51 -16.37
C SER A 823 24.66 -20.01 -17.71
N GLY A 824 25.45 -19.20 -18.43
CA GLY A 824 25.16 -18.75 -19.80
C GLY A 824 26.40 -18.36 -20.61
N PRO A 825 27.35 -19.29 -20.85
CA PRO A 825 28.50 -18.98 -21.71
C PRO A 825 28.01 -18.63 -23.12
N PRO A 826 28.43 -17.48 -23.71
CA PRO A 826 27.98 -17.09 -25.05
C PRO A 826 28.53 -17.98 -26.17
N ASP A 827 29.48 -18.87 -25.84
CA ASP A 827 30.14 -19.79 -26.75
C ASP A 827 29.74 -21.26 -26.55
N SER A 828 28.64 -21.53 -25.85
CA SER A 828 28.11 -22.90 -25.65
C SER A 828 27.74 -23.56 -26.99
N THR A 829 28.21 -24.79 -27.18
CA THR A 829 27.92 -25.66 -28.33
C THR A 829 27.13 -26.92 -27.95
N ARG A 830 27.01 -27.20 -26.65
CA ARG A 830 26.21 -28.30 -26.08
C ARG A 830 25.47 -27.82 -24.85
N ILE A 831 24.29 -28.37 -24.59
CA ILE A 831 23.42 -27.94 -23.49
C ILE A 831 24.07 -28.16 -22.12
N GLU A 832 24.90 -29.20 -21.96
CA GLU A 832 25.59 -29.47 -20.68
C GLU A 832 26.64 -28.41 -20.33
N GLU A 833 27.06 -27.57 -21.29
CA GLU A 833 28.00 -26.47 -21.07
C GLU A 833 27.34 -25.28 -20.35
N GLU A 834 26.01 -25.18 -20.41
CA GLU A 834 25.23 -24.16 -19.72
C GLU A 834 24.95 -24.57 -18.26
N GLY A 835 24.82 -25.86 -17.96
CA GLY A 835 24.38 -26.29 -16.63
C GLY A 835 23.96 -27.76 -16.51
N VAL A 836 23.44 -28.08 -15.33
CA VAL A 836 22.80 -29.37 -15.04
C VAL A 836 21.43 -29.43 -15.73
N VAL A 837 21.22 -30.49 -16.53
CA VAL A 837 19.94 -30.77 -17.17
C VAL A 837 19.08 -31.63 -16.23
N ILE A 838 17.97 -31.06 -15.78
CA ILE A 838 16.96 -31.66 -14.91
C ILE A 838 15.75 -31.99 -15.78
N ASP A 839 15.55 -33.27 -16.04
CA ASP A 839 14.53 -33.71 -16.99
C ASP A 839 13.10 -33.65 -16.41
N ASN A 840 12.82 -34.46 -15.39
CA ASN A 840 11.59 -34.48 -14.62
C ASN A 840 11.79 -35.41 -13.42
N VAL A 841 12.02 -34.86 -12.23
CA VAL A 841 12.36 -35.62 -11.02
C VAL A 841 11.45 -35.25 -9.84
N PRO A 842 11.13 -36.19 -8.93
CA PRO A 842 10.47 -35.86 -7.67
C PRO A 842 11.32 -34.92 -6.83
N LEU A 843 10.69 -33.86 -6.31
CA LEU A 843 11.29 -32.89 -5.39
C LEU A 843 10.68 -33.00 -3.99
N VAL A 844 9.39 -33.28 -3.91
CA VAL A 844 8.64 -33.51 -2.68
C VAL A 844 7.80 -34.77 -2.86
N SER A 845 7.77 -35.62 -1.85
CA SER A 845 6.88 -36.79 -1.79
C SER A 845 6.05 -36.73 -0.52
N GLU A 846 4.72 -36.69 -0.67
CA GLU A 846 3.74 -36.64 0.42
C GLU A 846 4.09 -35.60 1.50
N GLY A 847 4.49 -34.40 1.07
CA GLY A 847 4.86 -33.28 1.95
C GLY A 847 6.29 -33.31 2.50
N ARG A 848 7.08 -34.34 2.19
CA ARG A 848 8.50 -34.42 2.58
C ARG A 848 9.42 -33.96 1.45
N PHE A 849 10.21 -32.92 1.69
CA PHE A 849 11.21 -32.44 0.74
C PHE A 849 12.38 -33.46 0.60
N LEU A 850 12.69 -33.84 -0.64
CA LEU A 850 13.70 -34.85 -0.97
C LEU A 850 15.08 -34.21 -1.15
N GLU A 851 15.61 -33.61 -0.09
CA GLU A 851 16.82 -32.77 -0.18
C GLU A 851 18.05 -33.53 -0.69
N THR A 852 18.27 -34.75 -0.21
CA THR A 852 19.40 -35.59 -0.64
C THR A 852 19.34 -35.86 -2.15
N ASP A 853 18.15 -36.16 -2.67
CA ASP A 853 17.96 -36.48 -4.09
C ASP A 853 18.12 -35.22 -4.95
N ALA A 854 17.55 -34.09 -4.51
CA ALA A 854 17.72 -32.81 -5.20
C ALA A 854 19.21 -32.39 -5.27
N ARG A 855 19.97 -32.55 -4.18
CA ARG A 855 21.43 -32.31 -4.16
C ARG A 855 22.18 -33.26 -5.08
N ALA A 856 21.80 -34.53 -5.13
CA ALA A 856 22.41 -35.49 -6.05
C ALA A 856 22.18 -35.10 -7.52
N VAL A 857 20.98 -34.59 -7.86
CA VAL A 857 20.67 -34.06 -9.19
C VAL A 857 21.56 -32.84 -9.51
N LEU A 858 21.66 -31.86 -8.60
CA LEU A 858 22.51 -30.67 -8.77
C LEU A 858 24.01 -31.01 -8.91
N ALA A 859 24.43 -32.17 -8.38
CA ALA A 859 25.79 -32.68 -8.50
C ALA A 859 26.03 -33.57 -9.73
N SER A 860 24.99 -33.91 -10.51
CA SER A 860 25.07 -34.93 -11.56
C SER A 860 25.71 -34.45 -12.87
N GLY A 861 25.73 -33.14 -13.13
CA GLY A 861 26.27 -32.56 -14.36
C GLY A 861 27.80 -32.64 -14.46
N ARG A 862 28.33 -32.60 -15.69
CA ARG A 862 29.79 -32.53 -15.94
C ARG A 862 30.44 -31.34 -15.23
N TRP A 863 29.69 -30.24 -15.12
CA TRP A 863 30.02 -29.10 -14.27
C TRP A 863 28.86 -28.89 -13.29
N PRO A 864 28.98 -29.38 -12.05
CA PRO A 864 27.90 -29.33 -11.07
C PRO A 864 27.62 -27.91 -10.59
N ALA A 865 26.46 -27.73 -9.95
CA ALA A 865 26.10 -26.47 -9.32
C ALA A 865 27.14 -26.06 -8.27
N ARG A 866 27.55 -24.80 -8.29
CA ARG A 866 28.62 -24.26 -7.44
C ARG A 866 28.10 -23.78 -6.08
N ALA A 867 26.82 -23.42 -6.03
CA ALA A 867 26.13 -22.95 -4.83
C ALA A 867 24.87 -23.78 -4.52
N PRO A 868 25.00 -25.11 -4.32
CA PRO A 868 23.84 -26.00 -4.17
C PRO A 868 22.94 -25.65 -2.98
N ASP A 869 23.47 -25.03 -1.92
CA ASP A 869 22.66 -24.56 -0.78
C ASP A 869 21.69 -23.43 -1.20
N GLN A 870 22.14 -22.53 -2.07
CA GLN A 870 21.29 -21.49 -2.67
C GLN A 870 20.22 -22.10 -3.57
N ASN A 871 20.58 -23.09 -4.40
CA ASN A 871 19.62 -23.81 -5.22
C ASN A 871 18.53 -24.48 -4.39
N ILE A 872 18.91 -25.18 -3.31
CA ILE A 872 17.94 -25.87 -2.43
C ILE A 872 17.02 -24.87 -1.74
N ALA A 873 17.52 -23.71 -1.32
CA ALA A 873 16.68 -22.68 -0.73
C ALA A 873 15.65 -22.13 -1.72
N ASP A 874 16.07 -21.81 -2.94
CA ASP A 874 15.18 -21.32 -3.99
C ASP A 874 14.13 -22.39 -4.38
N LEU A 875 14.52 -23.67 -4.44
CA LEU A 875 13.58 -24.79 -4.67
C LEU A 875 12.55 -24.92 -3.54
N LYS A 876 12.97 -24.76 -2.27
CA LYS A 876 12.05 -24.74 -1.12
C LYS A 876 11.07 -23.56 -1.21
N ALA A 877 11.55 -22.39 -1.64
CA ALA A 877 10.71 -21.21 -1.88
C ALA A 877 9.64 -21.46 -2.98
N GLN A 878 10.02 -22.12 -4.08
CA GLN A 878 9.09 -22.52 -5.14
C GLN A 878 8.02 -23.52 -4.67
N VAL A 879 8.41 -24.49 -3.83
CA VAL A 879 7.46 -25.42 -3.19
C VAL A 879 6.48 -24.66 -2.28
N ALA A 880 6.97 -23.71 -1.47
CA ALA A 880 6.13 -22.89 -0.60
C ALA A 880 5.14 -22.02 -1.40
N ALA A 881 5.58 -21.47 -2.54
CA ALA A 881 4.71 -20.74 -3.46
C ALA A 881 3.59 -21.63 -4.00
N ASN A 882 3.90 -22.83 -4.50
CA ASN A 882 2.89 -23.77 -4.98
C ASN A 882 1.92 -24.21 -3.87
N GLU A 883 2.40 -24.43 -2.64
CA GLU A 883 1.53 -24.77 -1.51
C GLU A 883 0.58 -23.64 -1.15
N THR A 884 1.03 -22.38 -1.27
CA THR A 884 0.17 -21.18 -1.11
C THR A 884 -0.98 -21.21 -2.13
N GLY A 885 -0.66 -21.42 -3.41
CA GLY A 885 -1.66 -21.51 -4.47
C GLY A 885 -2.65 -22.66 -4.26
N ARG A 886 -2.16 -23.82 -3.79
CA ARG A 886 -2.98 -25.00 -3.52
C ARG A 886 -4.01 -24.71 -2.44
N ARG A 887 -3.60 -24.09 -1.33
CA ARG A 887 -4.49 -23.75 -0.21
C ARG A 887 -5.61 -22.81 -0.66
N GLU A 888 -5.30 -21.80 -1.45
CA GLU A 888 -6.30 -20.85 -1.91
C GLU A 888 -7.26 -21.45 -2.94
N LEU A 889 -6.77 -22.20 -3.93
CA LEU A 889 -7.65 -22.88 -4.89
C LEU A 889 -8.60 -23.87 -4.23
N VAL A 890 -8.16 -24.57 -3.17
CA VAL A 890 -9.04 -25.45 -2.40
C VAL A 890 -10.17 -24.65 -1.72
N LYS A 891 -9.88 -23.48 -1.13
CA LYS A 891 -10.93 -22.62 -0.54
C LYS A 891 -11.93 -22.15 -1.60
N VAL A 892 -11.45 -21.81 -2.79
CA VAL A 892 -12.28 -21.38 -3.93
C VAL A 892 -13.22 -22.51 -4.36
N ALA A 893 -12.68 -23.71 -4.54
CA ALA A 893 -13.47 -24.89 -4.88
C ALA A 893 -14.50 -25.25 -3.80
N GLN A 894 -14.17 -25.06 -2.52
CA GLN A 894 -15.12 -25.25 -1.41
C GLN A 894 -16.24 -24.20 -1.40
N ALA A 895 -15.97 -22.96 -1.86
CA ALA A 895 -16.94 -21.88 -1.87
C ALA A 895 -17.92 -21.97 -3.05
N TRP A 896 -17.43 -22.28 -4.26
CA TRP A 896 -18.21 -22.24 -5.51
C TRP A 896 -18.58 -23.61 -6.07
N GLY A 897 -17.92 -24.67 -5.60
CA GLY A 897 -18.01 -26.01 -6.17
C GLY A 897 -17.00 -26.23 -7.31
N PRO A 898 -16.41 -27.43 -7.42
CA PRO A 898 -15.33 -27.69 -8.38
C PRO A 898 -15.74 -27.57 -9.85
N ASP A 899 -16.99 -27.92 -10.20
CA ASP A 899 -17.47 -27.87 -11.58
C ASP A 899 -17.64 -26.43 -12.07
N VAL A 900 -18.09 -25.52 -11.19
CA VAL A 900 -18.18 -24.09 -11.49
C VAL A 900 -16.78 -23.51 -11.69
N VAL A 901 -15.85 -23.80 -10.78
CA VAL A 901 -14.47 -23.33 -10.89
C VAL A 901 -13.85 -23.78 -12.22
N ARG A 902 -14.01 -25.05 -12.59
CA ARG A 902 -13.54 -25.58 -13.87
C ARG A 902 -14.17 -24.85 -15.07
N ALA A 903 -15.48 -24.67 -15.06
CA ALA A 903 -16.16 -23.97 -16.15
C ALA A 903 -15.64 -22.54 -16.33
N TYR A 904 -15.45 -21.81 -15.22
CA TYR A 904 -14.94 -20.44 -15.26
C TYR A 904 -13.45 -20.34 -15.59
N MET A 905 -12.62 -21.34 -15.29
CA MET A 905 -11.27 -21.41 -15.86
C MET A 905 -11.33 -21.44 -17.39
N GLY A 906 -12.20 -22.28 -17.95
CA GLY A 906 -12.44 -22.34 -19.40
C GLY A 906 -13.00 -21.04 -20.00
N HIS A 907 -13.92 -20.38 -19.30
CA HIS A 907 -14.47 -19.09 -19.75
C HIS A 907 -13.43 -17.96 -19.72
N VAL A 908 -12.56 -17.92 -18.70
CA VAL A 908 -11.45 -16.98 -18.61
C VAL A 908 -10.46 -17.21 -19.76
N GLN A 909 -10.10 -18.48 -20.03
CA GLN A 909 -9.22 -18.84 -21.15
C GLN A 909 -9.82 -18.49 -22.51
N ALA A 910 -11.13 -18.68 -22.71
CA ALA A 910 -11.80 -18.37 -23.97
C ALA A 910 -11.93 -16.85 -24.22
N ASN A 911 -11.85 -16.04 -23.15
CA ASN A 911 -11.89 -14.58 -23.24
C ASN A 911 -10.51 -13.95 -23.49
N ALA A 912 -9.44 -14.58 -22.99
CA ALA A 912 -8.05 -14.16 -23.18
C ALA A 912 -7.56 -14.38 -24.61
#